data_AF-A0A7S2YCZ4-F1
#
_entry.id   AF-A0A7S2YCZ4-F1
#
_cell.length_a   1.000
_cell.length_b   1.000
_cell.length_c   1.000
_cell.angle_alpha   90.00
_cell.angle_beta   90.00
_cell.angle_gamma   90.00
#
_symmetry.space_group_name_H-M   'P 1'
#
loop_
_entity.id
_entity.type
_entity.pdbx_description
1 polymer ?
#
loop_
_entity_poly.entity_id
_entity_poly.type
_entity_poly.pdbx_seq_one_letter_code
_entity_poly.pdbx_strand_id
1 'polypeptide(L)'
;MSTNASQQKNELRNRKSKNNVTSRSTSSDVNLTSTQEDAPPMDETEEIEEPPSSFQITPLIQSSPLLRMDVGPFALLYLSLVAADHLCSDDTLEHDTETLPFSMETTRLLITCAFATTLVVHAGVVLLAQWRVSWKVAVGYRVAHLEETTDLVEMSKWTHAHVQSLHSNSSSGSSSENQMAGIAPVQVMEHQNCAVVDFHHHIFRFCPRKHRPDGDISLWRSKEQSGMQQSSATQQSPSFRSVLYPTNLPLVFYRGWKGHGSNINVMTAQQVYGLNQTILELPSFGELLGEQLMAPFFLFQVFCVVLWSLDEYWYYALFTLCALLMFESTLAFNRQQSLQRLHHRASGGAGSQDRFWVLRPMMSGLSLRNGGDEGKSSFVWMRLPKTELLPGDVVSVAVTSTEGTTVPADLVMLQGSAVCDEALLTGESVPQLKQALDTTSASGTGVKSQPRLDLQDPLHKESVLFGGTQLLVSNNENSDVDPSQIGANQQFPQPPDGGAVGMILRTSFETVQGNLLRTMAHSARSGSNNNIHTWDTFVFIVMLIGCAIMAAALVLREGWHDERRNRFRLVLHVIIIITSVVPPELPMELSLAVTNSVAALVRTCQVYCSELFRIPWAGEVNVCCFDKTGTLTSDEMRLRGVRLPTVGGSAELAEENALLMPDEDEIPRETLRVMIGCHSLTPTAAPSSRRDNSNGGIAIVGDPLEQAVLRTSGYRLVGSNLVAPMDDEDGGSGGPAMTILHRFAFSSKLKRMTVLATEQGGKGEMLALTKGAPETLKTKLTKESTPPNYDEIAFHHMSHGRRVLAMAVR
;
A
#
# COMPACT_ATOMS: atom_id res chain seq x y z
N MET A 1 13.18 -44.08 27.42
CA MET A 1 13.30 -42.72 28.00
C MET A 1 11.94 -42.23 28.50
N SER A 2 11.29 -42.95 29.42
CA SER A 2 9.95 -42.63 29.94
C SER A 2 9.94 -42.18 31.41
N THR A 3 11.10 -41.81 31.96
CA THR A 3 11.28 -41.43 33.37
C THR A 3 11.54 -39.93 33.61
N ASN A 4 11.66 -39.10 32.57
CA ASN A 4 11.96 -37.66 32.74
C ASN A 4 10.73 -36.73 32.72
N ALA A 5 9.54 -37.21 32.35
CA ALA A 5 8.34 -36.37 32.28
C ALA A 5 7.67 -36.12 33.65
N SER A 6 7.96 -36.94 34.66
CA SER A 6 7.36 -36.83 36.00
C SER A 6 8.13 -35.89 36.93
N GLN A 7 9.42 -35.61 36.67
CA GLN A 7 10.21 -34.69 37.49
C GLN A 7 9.96 -33.21 37.15
N GLN A 8 9.67 -32.87 35.89
CA GLN A 8 9.42 -31.48 35.47
C GLN A 8 8.06 -30.92 35.94
N LYS A 9 7.08 -31.81 36.22
CA LYS A 9 5.75 -31.41 36.72
C LYS A 9 5.75 -31.01 38.20
N ASN A 10 6.73 -31.47 38.99
CA ASN A 10 6.83 -31.14 40.41
C ASN A 10 7.57 -29.82 40.67
N GLU A 11 8.46 -29.38 39.78
CA GLU A 11 9.14 -28.08 39.93
C GLU A 11 8.24 -26.88 39.60
N LEU A 12 7.30 -27.03 38.67
CA LEU A 12 6.32 -25.98 38.33
C LEU A 12 5.25 -25.78 39.43
N ARG A 13 5.01 -26.78 40.28
CA ARG A 13 4.04 -26.67 41.39
C ARG A 13 4.62 -25.95 42.61
N ASN A 14 5.94 -25.98 42.80
CA ASN A 14 6.62 -25.28 43.91
C ASN A 14 6.88 -23.79 43.65
N ARG A 15 6.82 -23.30 42.40
CA ARG A 15 6.96 -21.86 42.10
C ARG A 15 5.67 -21.05 42.30
N LYS A 16 4.49 -21.67 42.33
CA LYS A 16 3.21 -20.98 42.60
C LYS A 16 2.91 -20.75 44.09
N SER A 17 3.75 -21.24 45.00
CA SER A 17 3.54 -21.12 46.46
C SER A 17 4.26 -19.91 47.09
N LYS A 18 5.03 -19.11 46.33
CA LYS A 18 5.90 -18.06 46.91
C LYS A 18 5.52 -16.59 46.63
N ASN A 19 4.45 -16.30 45.89
CA ASN A 19 4.06 -14.91 45.59
C ASN A 19 2.68 -14.55 46.17
N ASN A 20 2.50 -14.73 47.49
CA ASN A 20 1.27 -14.33 48.15
C ASN A 20 1.54 -13.73 49.54
N VAL A 21 2.27 -12.61 49.61
CA VAL A 21 2.33 -11.77 50.82
C VAL A 21 2.58 -10.31 50.40
N THR A 22 1.55 -9.47 50.52
CA THR A 22 1.49 -8.09 51.08
C THR A 22 0.44 -7.25 50.35
N SER A 23 -0.83 -7.46 50.70
CA SER A 23 -1.86 -6.41 50.62
C SER A 23 -1.91 -5.72 51.98
N ARG A 24 -1.75 -4.40 52.01
CA ARG A 24 -2.10 -3.57 53.16
C ARG A 24 -3.07 -2.50 52.69
N SER A 25 -4.27 -2.60 53.23
CA SER A 25 -5.40 -1.70 53.14
C SER A 25 -5.11 -0.34 53.77
N THR A 26 -5.60 0.73 53.15
CA THR A 26 -6.23 1.83 53.91
C THR A 26 -7.47 2.28 53.15
N SER A 27 -8.60 2.12 53.81
CA SER A 27 -9.90 2.65 53.47
C SER A 27 -9.98 4.13 53.86
N SER A 28 -10.62 4.94 53.03
CA SER A 28 -11.47 6.01 53.55
C SER A 28 -12.60 6.27 52.56
N ASP A 29 -13.80 6.05 53.06
CA ASP A 29 -15.08 6.40 52.47
C ASP A 29 -15.18 7.91 52.20
N VAL A 30 -16.18 8.28 51.37
CA VAL A 30 -17.18 9.32 51.65
C VAL A 30 -17.48 10.25 50.44
N ASN A 31 -18.76 10.19 50.05
CA ASN A 31 -19.64 11.21 49.47
C ASN A 31 -19.65 11.55 47.98
N LEU A 32 -20.74 11.07 47.36
CA LEU A 32 -21.57 11.84 46.43
C LEU A 32 -21.96 13.21 47.02
N THR A 33 -21.57 14.28 46.35
CA THR A 33 -22.33 15.53 46.32
C THR A 33 -22.17 16.19 44.96
N SER A 34 -23.32 16.43 44.34
CA SER A 34 -23.53 17.30 43.19
C SER A 34 -23.03 18.71 43.45
N THR A 35 -22.11 19.20 42.64
CA THR A 35 -21.91 20.63 42.41
C THR A 35 -21.75 20.86 40.91
N GLN A 36 -22.82 21.43 40.38
CA GLN A 36 -22.93 22.12 39.10
C GLN A 36 -21.94 23.30 39.13
N GLU A 37 -20.90 23.25 38.31
CA GLU A 37 -20.06 24.42 37.99
C GLU A 37 -20.21 24.71 36.50
N ASP A 38 -20.67 25.92 36.24
CA ASP A 38 -20.94 26.50 34.94
C ASP A 38 -19.65 26.59 34.10
N ALA A 39 -19.65 25.94 32.94
CA ALA A 39 -18.66 26.17 31.90
C ALA A 39 -18.98 27.50 31.16
N PRO A 40 -17.99 28.37 30.91
CA PRO A 40 -18.19 29.60 30.15
C PRO A 40 -18.49 29.28 28.67
N PRO A 41 -19.17 30.18 27.93
CA PRO A 41 -19.54 29.93 26.55
C PRO A 41 -18.28 29.85 25.68
N MET A 42 -18.06 28.71 25.05
CA MET A 42 -17.07 28.56 23.99
C MET A 42 -17.59 29.30 22.75
N ASP A 43 -16.90 30.39 22.40
CA ASP A 43 -17.07 31.08 21.12
C ASP A 43 -16.77 30.07 19.99
N GLU A 44 -17.78 29.83 19.16
CA GLU A 44 -17.70 29.05 17.93
C GLU A 44 -16.91 29.82 16.86
N THR A 45 -15.59 29.66 16.85
CA THR A 45 -14.76 29.82 15.64
C THR A 45 -13.58 28.85 15.70
N GLU A 46 -13.85 27.55 15.55
CA GLU A 46 -12.80 26.61 15.16
C GLU A 46 -12.48 26.87 13.68
N GLU A 47 -11.43 27.67 13.47
CA GLU A 47 -10.71 27.70 12.21
C GLU A 47 -10.24 26.28 11.88
N ILE A 48 -10.45 25.90 10.63
CA ILE A 48 -10.07 24.62 10.05
C ILE A 48 -8.53 24.54 10.07
N GLU A 49 -7.96 23.97 11.13
CA GLU A 49 -6.56 23.54 11.13
C GLU A 49 -6.44 22.31 10.22
N GLU A 50 -5.96 22.54 8.99
CA GLU A 50 -5.43 21.49 8.11
C GLU A 50 -4.39 20.67 8.90
N PRO A 51 -4.39 19.32 8.83
CA PRO A 51 -3.27 18.58 9.38
C PRO A 51 -2.00 19.08 8.69
N PRO A 52 -0.96 19.53 9.43
CA PRO A 52 0.25 20.04 8.81
C PRO A 52 0.80 18.95 7.91
N SER A 53 1.03 19.28 6.64
CA SER A 53 1.69 18.38 5.69
C SER A 53 2.91 17.79 6.38
N SER A 54 2.94 16.47 6.55
CA SER A 54 4.00 15.71 7.24
C SER A 54 5.37 15.83 6.57
N PHE A 55 5.52 16.69 5.57
CA PHE A 55 6.74 16.92 4.81
C PHE A 55 7.03 18.42 4.72
N GLN A 56 8.27 18.79 5.03
CA GLN A 56 8.85 20.10 4.75
C GLN A 56 9.54 20.05 3.39
N ILE A 57 9.17 20.95 2.49
CA ILE A 57 9.70 21.02 1.13
C ILE A 57 10.42 22.35 0.94
N THR A 58 11.72 22.28 0.65
CA THR A 58 12.56 23.46 0.40
C THR A 58 13.09 23.42 -1.04
N PRO A 59 12.78 24.42 -1.90
CA PRO A 59 13.26 24.47 -3.27
C PRO A 59 14.79 24.69 -3.32
N LEU A 60 15.42 24.10 -4.32
CA LEU A 60 16.85 24.08 -4.56
C LEU A 60 17.19 24.59 -5.96
N ILE A 61 18.26 25.37 -6.04
CA ILE A 61 18.86 25.88 -7.28
C ILE A 61 20.18 25.14 -7.49
N GLN A 62 20.37 24.55 -8.66
CA GLN A 62 21.63 23.87 -8.99
C GLN A 62 22.77 24.89 -9.12
N SER A 63 23.85 24.67 -8.38
CA SER A 63 25.03 25.55 -8.47
C SER A 63 25.83 25.27 -9.75
N SER A 64 26.43 26.34 -10.31
CA SER A 64 27.36 26.21 -11.44
C SER A 64 28.60 25.40 -11.01
N PRO A 65 29.25 24.67 -11.94
CA PRO A 65 30.34 23.75 -11.58
C PRO A 65 31.52 24.45 -10.87
N LEU A 66 31.74 25.75 -11.14
CA LEU A 66 32.79 26.54 -10.50
C LEU A 66 32.44 26.99 -9.07
N LEU A 67 31.15 27.08 -8.74
CA LEU A 67 30.66 27.53 -7.42
C LEU A 67 30.43 26.36 -6.45
N ARG A 68 30.53 25.11 -6.94
CA ARG A 68 30.38 23.94 -6.08
C ARG A 68 31.53 23.83 -5.08
N MET A 69 31.22 23.41 -3.86
CA MET A 69 32.22 23.25 -2.79
C MET A 69 33.24 22.14 -3.07
N ASP A 70 32.91 21.16 -3.90
CA ASP A 70 33.81 20.06 -4.30
C ASP A 70 34.81 20.48 -5.38
N VAL A 71 34.47 21.39 -6.29
CA VAL A 71 35.35 21.75 -7.42
C VAL A 71 36.12 23.05 -7.20
N GLY A 72 35.44 24.13 -6.79
CA GLY A 72 36.03 25.48 -6.78
C GLY A 72 37.26 25.61 -5.87
N PRO A 73 37.15 25.31 -4.56
CA PRO A 73 38.27 25.40 -3.62
C PRO A 73 39.46 24.49 -4.00
N PHE A 74 39.17 23.28 -4.47
CA PHE A 74 40.22 22.32 -4.84
C PHE A 74 40.91 22.71 -6.14
N ALA A 75 40.21 23.28 -7.12
CA ALA A 75 40.84 23.80 -8.34
C ALA A 75 41.85 24.91 -8.03
N LEU A 76 41.50 25.84 -7.11
CA LEU A 76 42.44 26.86 -6.64
C LEU A 76 43.62 26.25 -5.89
N LEU A 77 43.38 25.23 -5.08
CA LEU A 77 44.46 24.54 -4.35
C LEU A 77 45.41 23.81 -5.30
N TYR A 78 44.90 23.07 -6.30
CA TYR A 78 45.74 22.43 -7.32
C TYR A 78 46.53 23.47 -8.12
N LEU A 79 45.90 24.59 -8.50
CA LEU A 79 46.60 25.67 -9.20
C LEU A 79 47.72 26.27 -8.36
N SER A 80 47.51 26.43 -7.05
CA SER A 80 48.54 26.91 -6.13
C SER A 80 49.70 25.93 -5.97
N LEU A 81 49.41 24.62 -5.96
CA LEU A 81 50.43 23.56 -5.88
C LEU A 81 51.23 23.45 -7.18
N VAL A 82 50.58 23.57 -8.35
CA VAL A 82 51.24 23.61 -9.67
C VAL A 82 52.12 24.85 -9.79
N ALA A 83 51.64 26.02 -9.33
CA ALA A 83 52.44 27.23 -9.32
C ALA A 83 53.67 27.12 -8.39
N ALA A 84 53.52 26.49 -7.23
CA ALA A 84 54.62 26.22 -6.31
C ALA A 84 55.67 25.25 -6.90
N ASP A 85 55.23 24.24 -7.65
CA ASP A 85 56.12 23.31 -8.36
C ASP A 85 56.90 24.01 -9.49
N HIS A 86 56.22 24.85 -10.29
CA HIS A 86 56.87 25.65 -11.34
C HIS A 86 57.91 26.63 -10.76
N LEU A 87 57.58 27.33 -9.67
CA LEU A 87 58.53 28.23 -8.99
C LEU A 87 59.74 27.47 -8.42
N CYS A 88 59.58 26.19 -8.07
CA CYS A 88 60.66 25.33 -7.59
C CYS A 88 61.46 24.69 -8.75
N SER A 89 60.99 24.78 -9.99
CA SER A 89 61.64 24.19 -11.17
C SER A 89 62.35 25.21 -12.07
N ASP A 90 62.13 26.52 -11.86
CA ASP A 90 62.88 27.57 -12.52
C ASP A 90 64.29 27.70 -11.90
N ASP A 91 65.25 26.98 -12.49
CA ASP A 91 66.69 26.99 -12.16
C ASP A 91 67.40 28.34 -12.45
N THR A 92 66.69 29.47 -12.52
CA THR A 92 67.28 30.80 -12.84
C THR A 92 67.55 31.67 -11.61
N LEU A 93 67.19 31.21 -10.40
CA LEU A 93 67.46 31.88 -9.12
C LEU A 93 68.65 31.25 -8.38
N GLU A 94 69.72 30.92 -9.10
CA GLU A 94 70.94 30.32 -8.54
C GLU A 94 71.88 31.34 -7.87
N HIS A 95 71.40 32.53 -7.47
CA HIS A 95 72.30 33.56 -6.92
C HIS A 95 71.96 34.21 -5.60
N ASP A 96 70.80 34.01 -4.97
CA ASP A 96 70.52 34.65 -3.68
C ASP A 96 69.57 33.84 -2.80
N THR A 97 70.00 32.73 -2.20
CA THR A 97 69.22 32.10 -1.10
C THR A 97 70.11 31.41 -0.06
N GLU A 98 70.61 32.19 0.91
CA GLU A 98 71.00 31.69 2.25
C GLU A 98 69.78 31.50 3.19
N THR A 99 68.54 31.56 2.67
CA THR A 99 67.32 31.66 3.50
C THR A 99 66.26 30.58 3.27
N LEU A 100 66.58 29.45 2.62
CA LEU A 100 65.66 28.31 2.54
C LEU A 100 66.06 27.22 3.55
N PRO A 101 65.20 26.86 4.53
CA PRO A 101 65.57 25.96 5.63
C PRO A 101 65.68 24.46 5.25
N PHE A 102 65.50 24.09 3.98
CA PHE A 102 65.40 22.70 3.51
C PHE A 102 66.04 22.49 2.13
N SER A 103 66.55 21.28 1.87
CA SER A 103 67.09 20.85 0.57
C SER A 103 66.01 20.89 -0.53
N MET A 104 66.40 21.21 -1.77
CA MET A 104 65.49 21.26 -2.94
C MET A 104 64.73 19.93 -3.13
N GLU A 105 65.35 18.79 -2.83
CA GLU A 105 64.71 17.47 -2.85
C GLU A 105 63.61 17.32 -1.78
N THR A 106 63.83 17.85 -0.58
CA THR A 106 62.83 17.81 0.50
C THR A 106 61.63 18.70 0.20
N THR A 107 61.83 19.83 -0.49
CA THR A 107 60.74 20.71 -0.94
C THR A 107 59.89 20.04 -2.02
N ARG A 108 60.50 19.38 -3.02
CA ARG A 108 59.76 18.60 -4.04
C ARG A 108 58.98 17.43 -3.44
N LEU A 109 59.55 16.76 -2.44
CA LEU A 109 58.86 15.68 -1.70
C LEU A 109 57.63 16.21 -0.95
N LEU A 110 57.75 17.37 -0.28
CA LEU A 110 56.64 18.01 0.42
C LEU A 110 55.52 18.43 -0.54
N ILE A 111 55.85 18.99 -1.71
CA ILE A 111 54.86 19.36 -2.75
C ILE A 111 54.15 18.10 -3.27
N THR A 112 54.88 17.02 -3.52
CA THR A 112 54.29 15.74 -3.97
C THR A 112 53.34 15.16 -2.91
N CYS A 113 53.72 15.21 -1.63
CA CYS A 113 52.84 14.81 -0.53
C CYS A 113 51.61 15.73 -0.40
N ALA A 114 51.76 17.03 -0.63
CA ALA A 114 50.65 17.99 -0.65
C ALA A 114 49.66 17.71 -1.78
N PHE A 115 50.14 17.34 -2.98
CA PHE A 115 49.28 16.88 -4.07
C PHE A 115 48.51 15.61 -3.69
N ALA A 116 49.18 14.61 -3.14
CA ALA A 116 48.56 13.34 -2.76
C ALA A 116 47.49 13.54 -1.66
N THR A 117 47.79 14.33 -0.63
CA THR A 117 46.84 14.63 0.46
C THR A 117 45.64 15.42 -0.04
N THR A 118 45.86 16.42 -0.91
CA THR A 118 44.78 17.17 -1.56
C THR A 118 43.86 16.24 -2.35
N LEU A 119 44.42 15.30 -3.11
CA LEU A 119 43.65 14.35 -3.91
C LEU A 119 42.80 13.42 -3.03
N VAL A 120 43.35 12.94 -1.92
CA VAL A 120 42.62 12.11 -0.96
C VAL A 120 41.48 12.91 -0.29
N VAL A 121 41.73 14.15 0.13
CA VAL A 121 40.70 15.00 0.74
C VAL A 121 39.61 15.35 -0.28
N HIS A 122 39.99 15.66 -1.52
CA HIS A 122 39.06 15.92 -2.61
C HIS A 122 38.15 14.71 -2.88
N ALA A 123 38.74 13.52 -3.04
CA ALA A 123 38.00 12.27 -3.21
C ALA A 123 37.09 11.98 -2.01
N GLY A 124 37.57 12.21 -0.78
CA GLY A 124 36.78 12.05 0.45
C GLY A 124 35.54 12.95 0.50
N VAL A 125 35.68 14.22 0.11
CA VAL A 125 34.55 15.16 0.03
C VAL A 125 33.52 14.72 -1.01
N VAL A 126 33.97 14.25 -2.17
CA VAL A 126 33.08 13.70 -3.22
C VAL A 126 32.34 12.47 -2.72
N LEU A 127 33.01 11.56 -2.02
CA LEU A 127 32.40 10.36 -1.45
C LEU A 127 31.40 10.68 -0.33
N LEU A 128 31.75 11.59 0.59
CA LEU A 128 30.86 12.04 1.66
C LEU A 128 29.59 12.71 1.11
N ALA A 129 29.71 13.45 0.01
CA ALA A 129 28.58 14.05 -0.68
C ALA A 129 27.62 12.99 -1.27
N GLN A 130 28.11 11.80 -1.64
CA GLN A 130 27.24 10.71 -2.10
C GLN A 130 26.58 9.93 -0.95
N TRP A 131 27.17 9.95 0.24
CA TRP A 131 26.75 9.08 1.34
C TRP A 131 25.52 9.59 2.11
N ARG A 132 25.31 10.91 2.14
CA ARG A 132 24.13 11.53 2.78
C ARG A 132 23.50 12.59 1.90
N VAL A 133 22.18 12.53 1.81
CA VAL A 133 21.37 13.49 1.05
C VAL A 133 21.62 14.93 1.50
N SER A 134 21.70 15.19 2.81
CA SER A 134 21.96 16.54 3.33
C SER A 134 23.32 17.11 2.88
N TRP A 135 24.36 16.27 2.80
CA TRP A 135 25.67 16.68 2.27
C TRP A 135 25.62 16.89 0.76
N LYS A 136 24.88 16.04 0.03
CA LYS A 136 24.62 16.23 -1.40
C LYS A 136 23.94 17.57 -1.69
N VAL A 137 22.96 17.95 -0.87
CA VAL A 137 22.28 19.25 -0.95
C VAL A 137 23.26 20.39 -0.66
N ALA A 138 24.02 20.31 0.43
CA ALA A 138 24.98 21.37 0.83
C ALA A 138 26.10 21.60 -0.19
N VAL A 139 26.63 20.54 -0.81
CA VAL A 139 27.75 20.62 -1.75
C VAL A 139 27.30 21.07 -3.15
N GLY A 140 26.14 20.58 -3.61
CA GLY A 140 25.69 20.74 -4.99
C GLY A 140 24.63 21.82 -5.22
N TYR A 141 23.91 22.26 -4.19
CA TYR A 141 22.71 23.08 -4.35
C TYR A 141 22.69 24.29 -3.43
N ARG A 142 22.01 25.35 -3.88
CA ARG A 142 21.69 26.52 -3.07
C ARG A 142 20.22 26.49 -2.69
N VAL A 143 19.90 26.68 -1.42
CA VAL A 143 18.51 26.75 -0.94
C VAL A 143 17.88 28.06 -1.41
N ALA A 144 16.67 27.99 -1.99
CA ALA A 144 15.89 29.16 -2.33
C ALA A 144 14.92 29.52 -1.19
N HIS A 145 14.81 30.80 -0.85
CA HIS A 145 13.90 31.29 0.19
C HIS A 145 12.49 31.51 -0.40
N LEU A 146 11.47 30.93 0.26
CA LEU A 146 10.07 30.95 -0.19
C LEU A 146 9.37 32.30 0.04
N GLU A 147 9.93 33.18 0.88
CA GLU A 147 9.26 34.41 1.34
C GLU A 147 9.20 35.53 0.28
N GLU A 148 10.11 35.51 -0.70
CA GLU A 148 10.28 36.56 -1.72
C GLU A 148 9.61 36.22 -3.08
N THR A 149 9.20 34.97 -3.30
CA THR A 149 8.88 34.48 -4.64
C THR A 149 7.40 34.67 -5.00
N THR A 150 7.07 35.73 -5.75
CA THR A 150 5.78 35.89 -6.45
C THR A 150 5.86 35.70 -7.96
N ASP A 151 7.08 35.66 -8.52
CA ASP A 151 7.31 35.82 -9.95
C ASP A 151 7.73 34.49 -10.62
N LEU A 152 7.12 34.18 -11.77
CA LEU A 152 7.43 33.03 -12.64
C LEU A 152 8.94 32.89 -12.92
N VAL A 153 9.65 34.02 -12.98
CA VAL A 153 11.09 34.10 -13.28
C VAL A 153 11.96 33.56 -12.15
N GLU A 154 11.50 33.60 -10.90
CA GLU A 154 12.22 32.97 -9.80
C GLU A 154 11.90 31.48 -9.68
N MET A 155 10.66 31.08 -9.97
CA MET A 155 10.27 29.67 -10.00
C MET A 155 11.00 28.89 -11.10
N SER A 156 11.22 29.48 -12.27
CA SER A 156 11.95 28.83 -13.37
C SER A 156 13.41 28.51 -13.06
N LYS A 157 13.99 29.09 -11.99
CA LYS A 157 15.34 28.78 -11.51
C LYS A 157 15.37 27.55 -10.60
N TRP A 158 14.22 27.08 -10.10
CA TRP A 158 14.13 25.91 -9.25
C TRP A 158 14.32 24.65 -10.10
N THR A 159 15.32 23.85 -9.78
CA THR A 159 15.58 22.59 -10.50
C THR A 159 15.18 21.38 -9.67
N HIS A 160 15.38 21.45 -8.36
CA HIS A 160 15.11 20.35 -7.43
C HIS A 160 14.48 20.90 -6.15
N ALA A 161 13.94 20.03 -5.30
CA ALA A 161 13.47 20.33 -3.96
C ALA A 161 13.99 19.28 -2.99
N HIS A 162 14.43 19.74 -1.82
CA HIS A 162 14.74 18.87 -0.70
C HIS A 162 13.45 18.63 0.10
N VAL A 163 13.07 17.36 0.22
CA VAL A 163 11.87 16.92 0.94
C VAL A 163 12.29 16.21 2.20
N GLN A 164 11.80 16.67 3.35
CA GLN A 164 12.12 16.11 4.66
C GLN A 164 10.83 15.79 5.42
N SER A 165 10.69 14.57 5.92
CA SER A 165 9.56 14.22 6.80
C SER A 165 9.63 14.99 8.13
N LEU A 166 8.55 15.70 8.48
CA LEU A 166 8.31 16.37 9.76
C LEU A 166 7.60 15.39 10.68
N HIS A 167 8.31 14.81 11.65
CA HIS A 167 7.64 14.20 12.80
C HIS A 167 7.24 15.28 13.81
N SER A 168 5.95 15.30 14.19
CA SER A 168 5.54 15.92 15.43
C SER A 168 6.18 15.14 16.59
N ASN A 169 6.98 15.83 17.41
CA ASN A 169 7.64 15.31 18.61
C ASN A 169 6.63 14.99 19.73
N SER A 170 5.62 14.16 19.48
CA SER A 170 4.72 13.65 20.51
C SER A 170 4.92 12.14 20.66
N SER A 171 5.34 11.75 21.87
CA SER A 171 5.53 10.41 22.45
C SER A 171 6.82 9.62 22.11
N SER A 172 7.79 9.76 23.03
CA SER A 172 8.60 8.70 23.65
C SER A 172 9.35 7.69 22.77
N GLY A 173 10.62 7.99 22.52
CA GLY A 173 11.75 7.16 22.93
C GLY A 173 11.89 5.75 22.34
N SER A 174 12.45 5.64 21.14
CA SER A 174 13.58 4.76 20.81
C SER A 174 13.89 4.88 19.31
N SER A 175 15.17 4.78 18.97
CA SER A 175 15.77 4.66 17.63
C SER A 175 15.51 5.80 16.63
N SER A 176 16.61 6.41 16.21
CA SER A 176 16.78 7.20 15.00
C SER A 176 16.46 6.36 13.75
N GLU A 177 15.20 6.02 13.57
CA GLU A 177 14.66 5.35 12.38
C GLU A 177 13.94 6.39 11.51
N ASN A 178 14.45 6.49 10.27
CA ASN A 178 13.73 6.97 9.09
C ASN A 178 13.28 8.44 9.05
N GLN A 179 14.25 9.37 9.09
CA GLN A 179 14.07 10.61 8.34
C GLN A 179 14.08 10.27 6.84
N MET A 180 12.89 10.18 6.23
CA MET A 180 12.77 10.27 4.77
C MET A 180 13.21 11.67 4.35
N ALA A 181 14.48 11.78 3.96
CA ALA A 181 15.08 12.96 3.36
C ALA A 181 15.54 12.60 1.95
N GLY A 182 15.06 13.34 0.96
CA GLY A 182 15.36 13.06 -0.44
C GLY A 182 15.39 14.34 -1.29
N ILE A 183 15.92 14.21 -2.50
CA ILE A 183 15.93 15.27 -3.50
C ILE A 183 14.98 14.85 -4.61
N ALA A 184 13.98 15.67 -4.89
CA ALA A 184 13.04 15.49 -6.00
C ALA A 184 13.25 16.56 -7.06
N PRO A 185 13.09 16.28 -8.35
CA PRO A 185 13.06 17.31 -9.39
C PRO A 185 11.81 18.19 -9.21
N VAL A 186 11.95 19.48 -9.52
CA VAL A 186 10.82 20.44 -9.56
C VAL A 186 10.40 20.63 -11.01
N GLN A 187 9.13 20.39 -11.31
CA GLN A 187 8.54 20.69 -12.61
C GLN A 187 7.74 21.99 -12.53
N VAL A 188 8.17 23.01 -13.26
CA VAL A 188 7.49 24.32 -13.29
C VAL A 188 6.50 24.33 -14.45
N MET A 189 5.21 24.48 -14.16
CA MET A 189 4.15 24.58 -15.15
C MET A 189 3.87 26.05 -15.48
N GLU A 190 4.48 26.55 -16.56
CA GLU A 190 4.41 27.96 -16.99
C GLU A 190 2.97 28.46 -17.18
N HIS A 191 2.05 27.60 -17.62
CA HIS A 191 0.66 27.97 -17.92
C HIS A 191 -0.24 28.13 -16.67
N GLN A 192 0.14 27.54 -15.54
CA GLN A 192 -0.63 27.59 -14.28
C GLN A 192 0.07 28.38 -13.17
N ASN A 193 1.26 28.94 -13.45
CA ASN A 193 2.10 29.62 -12.45
C ASN A 193 2.28 28.78 -11.17
N CYS A 194 2.55 27.49 -11.35
CA CYS A 194 2.61 26.50 -10.28
C CYS A 194 3.85 25.62 -10.46
N ALA A 195 4.53 25.33 -9.36
CA ALA A 195 5.63 24.36 -9.31
C ALA A 195 5.13 23.06 -8.68
N VAL A 196 5.42 21.93 -9.32
CA VAL A 196 5.02 20.60 -8.88
C VAL A 196 6.27 19.80 -8.50
N VAL A 197 6.22 19.16 -7.34
CA VAL A 197 7.25 18.25 -6.85
C VAL A 197 6.62 16.88 -6.68
N ASP A 198 7.10 15.90 -7.44
CA ASP A 198 6.75 14.50 -7.20
C ASP A 198 7.87 13.87 -6.38
N PHE A 199 7.56 13.52 -5.14
CA PHE A 199 8.48 12.80 -4.27
C PHE A 199 7.84 11.49 -3.84
N HIS A 200 8.40 10.37 -4.30
CA HIS A 200 7.90 9.03 -4.02
C HIS A 200 6.40 8.85 -4.32
N HIS A 201 5.92 9.44 -5.43
CA HIS A 201 4.52 9.43 -5.84
C HIS A 201 3.59 10.22 -4.92
N HIS A 202 4.13 11.12 -4.10
CA HIS A 202 3.37 12.20 -3.48
C HIS A 202 3.56 13.46 -4.31
N ILE A 203 2.46 13.94 -4.89
CA ILE A 203 2.44 15.15 -5.70
C ILE A 203 2.20 16.35 -4.78
N PHE A 204 3.19 17.22 -4.68
CA PHE A 204 3.10 18.48 -3.96
C PHE A 204 3.06 19.64 -4.95
N ARG A 205 2.18 20.60 -4.69
CA ARG A 205 2.01 21.80 -5.51
C ARG A 205 2.33 23.04 -4.71
N PHE A 206 3.05 23.97 -5.33
CA PHE A 206 3.37 25.26 -4.73
C PHE A 206 2.18 26.23 -4.84
N CYS A 207 1.70 26.74 -3.70
CA CYS A 207 0.65 27.76 -3.66
C CYS A 207 1.27 29.16 -3.38
N PRO A 208 1.26 30.09 -4.36
CA PRO A 208 1.79 31.45 -4.17
C PRO A 208 0.85 32.37 -3.37
N ARG A 209 1.45 33.33 -2.65
CA ARG A 209 0.82 34.25 -1.66
C ARG A 209 -0.33 35.14 -2.18
N LYS A 210 -0.46 35.33 -3.50
CA LYS A 210 -1.46 36.22 -4.14
C LYS A 210 -2.47 35.49 -5.02
N HIS A 211 -2.32 34.20 -5.26
CA HIS A 211 -3.22 33.46 -6.14
C HIS A 211 -4.24 32.66 -5.34
N ARG A 212 -5.50 32.84 -5.72
CA ARG A 212 -6.67 32.12 -5.21
C ARG A 212 -6.36 30.62 -5.13
N PRO A 213 -6.68 29.89 -4.04
CA PRO A 213 -6.42 28.45 -3.86
C PRO A 213 -7.30 27.56 -4.77
N ASP A 214 -7.85 28.15 -5.82
CA ASP A 214 -8.99 27.68 -6.58
C ASP A 214 -8.51 27.00 -7.87
N GLY A 215 -7.51 26.13 -7.80
CA GLY A 215 -7.22 25.16 -8.88
C GLY A 215 -7.86 23.81 -8.55
N ASP A 216 -7.51 23.28 -7.38
CA ASP A 216 -7.94 21.95 -6.96
C ASP A 216 -9.38 21.94 -6.41
N ILE A 217 -9.83 23.00 -5.71
CA ILE A 217 -11.21 23.12 -5.20
C ILE A 217 -12.16 23.72 -6.25
N SER A 218 -11.65 24.53 -7.19
CA SER A 218 -12.50 25.15 -8.22
C SER A 218 -13.03 24.15 -9.24
N LEU A 219 -12.29 23.07 -9.50
CA LEU A 219 -12.75 21.94 -10.31
C LEU A 219 -14.07 21.37 -9.78
N TRP A 220 -14.30 21.47 -8.47
CA TRP A 220 -15.45 20.89 -7.78
C TRP A 220 -16.49 21.93 -7.31
N ARG A 221 -16.30 23.23 -7.58
CA ARG A 221 -17.23 24.28 -7.13
C ARG A 221 -18.34 24.51 -8.17
N SER A 222 -19.60 24.31 -7.78
CA SER A 222 -20.77 24.58 -8.63
C SER A 222 -20.95 26.08 -8.93
N LYS A 223 -21.41 26.42 -10.14
CA LYS A 223 -21.77 27.80 -10.55
C LYS A 223 -22.79 28.46 -9.61
N GLU A 224 -23.67 27.69 -8.96
CA GLU A 224 -24.69 28.22 -8.04
C GLU A 224 -24.13 28.72 -6.71
N GLN A 225 -22.96 28.25 -6.26
CA GLN A 225 -22.32 28.75 -5.03
C GLN A 225 -21.48 30.02 -5.24
N SER A 226 -21.43 30.55 -6.47
CA SER A 226 -20.70 31.80 -6.75
C SER A 226 -21.36 33.05 -6.15
N GLY A 227 -22.62 32.94 -5.68
CA GLY A 227 -23.41 34.07 -5.18
C GLY A 227 -23.41 34.28 -3.66
N MET A 228 -22.82 33.39 -2.85
CA MET A 228 -22.92 33.49 -1.39
C MET A 228 -21.56 33.27 -0.71
N GLN A 229 -21.13 34.30 0.04
CA GLN A 229 -19.93 34.42 0.89
C GLN A 229 -18.58 34.57 0.17
N GLN A 230 -18.28 35.82 -0.19
CA GLN A 230 -16.92 36.37 -0.05
C GLN A 230 -16.60 36.46 1.46
N SER A 231 -16.21 35.34 2.07
CA SER A 231 -15.55 35.36 3.37
C SER A 231 -14.06 35.62 3.16
N SER A 232 -13.49 36.47 4.02
CA SER A 232 -12.13 37.00 4.02
C SER A 232 -11.06 35.98 3.60
N ALA A 233 -10.27 36.33 2.59
CA ALA A 233 -9.04 35.62 2.26
C ALA A 233 -8.06 35.74 3.43
N THR A 234 -7.97 34.69 4.26
CA THR A 234 -6.92 34.56 5.27
C THR A 234 -5.58 34.52 4.54
N GLN A 235 -4.67 35.44 4.88
CA GLN A 235 -3.34 35.55 4.30
C GLN A 235 -2.51 34.32 4.69
N GLN A 236 -2.57 33.25 3.90
CA GLN A 236 -1.75 32.05 4.12
C GLN A 236 -0.36 32.25 3.50
N SER A 237 0.68 31.83 4.23
CA SER A 237 2.08 31.84 3.77
C SER A 237 2.27 30.92 2.56
N PRO A 238 3.16 31.27 1.60
CA PRO A 238 3.45 30.41 0.46
C PRO A 238 4.01 29.06 0.93
N SER A 239 3.35 27.97 0.58
CA SER A 239 3.73 26.62 0.99
C SER A 239 3.44 25.59 -0.09
N PHE A 240 4.19 24.49 -0.08
CA PHE A 240 3.82 23.30 -0.85
C PHE A 240 2.68 22.56 -0.14
N ARG A 241 1.65 22.13 -0.86
CA ARG A 241 0.54 21.32 -0.33
C ARG A 241 0.32 20.07 -1.17
N SER A 242 -0.15 19.01 -0.52
CA SER A 242 -0.58 17.79 -1.21
C SER A 242 -1.86 18.06 -2.01
N VAL A 243 -1.99 17.39 -3.17
CA VAL A 243 -3.20 17.45 -4.00
C VAL A 243 -4.41 16.92 -3.23
N LEU A 244 -5.54 17.63 -3.31
CA LEU A 244 -6.80 17.24 -2.67
C LEU A 244 -7.68 16.43 -3.63
N TYR A 245 -8.30 15.38 -3.08
CA TYR A 245 -9.23 14.50 -3.79
C TYR A 245 -10.67 14.72 -3.31
N PRO A 246 -11.69 14.46 -4.15
CA PRO A 246 -13.10 14.64 -3.80
C PRO A 246 -13.62 13.53 -2.87
N THR A 247 -12.99 13.32 -1.72
CA THR A 247 -13.35 12.25 -0.75
C THR A 247 -14.20 12.71 0.42
N ASN A 248 -14.29 14.02 0.67
CA ASN A 248 -15.02 14.62 1.80
C ASN A 248 -15.94 15.77 1.35
N LEU A 249 -16.62 15.60 0.20
CA LEU A 249 -17.57 16.60 -0.30
C LEU A 249 -18.99 16.33 0.23
N PRO A 250 -19.89 17.33 0.26
CA PRO A 250 -21.30 17.13 0.63
C PRO A 250 -22.00 16.09 -0.26
N LEU A 251 -22.90 15.26 0.29
CA LEU A 251 -23.61 14.23 -0.50
C LEU A 251 -24.42 14.82 -1.67
N VAL A 252 -24.91 16.06 -1.52
CA VAL A 252 -25.62 16.82 -2.56
C VAL A 252 -24.73 17.05 -3.78
N PHE A 253 -23.42 17.21 -3.58
CA PHE A 253 -22.47 17.40 -4.67
C PHE A 253 -22.39 16.17 -5.57
N TYR A 254 -22.24 14.97 -5.01
CA TYR A 254 -22.17 13.73 -5.79
C TYR A 254 -23.48 13.47 -6.56
N ARG A 255 -24.63 13.85 -5.98
CA ARG A 255 -25.92 13.82 -6.67
C ARG A 255 -26.03 14.85 -7.80
N GLY A 256 -25.38 16.01 -7.69
CA GLY A 256 -25.43 17.04 -8.74
C GLY A 256 -24.40 16.84 -9.85
N TRP A 257 -23.38 16.02 -9.61
CA TRP A 257 -22.24 15.86 -10.51
C TRP A 257 -22.60 15.06 -11.76
N LYS A 258 -22.23 15.60 -12.93
CA LYS A 258 -22.51 14.98 -14.25
C LYS A 258 -21.24 14.61 -15.03
N GLY A 259 -20.09 14.61 -14.36
CA GLY A 259 -18.78 14.52 -14.99
C GLY A 259 -18.23 15.89 -15.39
N HIS A 260 -17.00 15.90 -15.93
CA HIS A 260 -16.30 17.12 -16.34
C HIS A 260 -17.08 17.84 -17.45
N GLY A 261 -17.64 19.01 -17.16
CA GLY A 261 -18.54 19.72 -18.09
C GLY A 261 -17.90 20.28 -19.37
N SER A 262 -16.57 20.39 -19.43
CA SER A 262 -15.82 20.88 -20.59
C SER A 262 -14.52 20.10 -20.79
N ASN A 263 -14.04 20.03 -22.04
CA ASN A 263 -12.73 19.43 -22.34
C ASN A 263 -11.57 20.20 -21.68
N ILE A 264 -11.74 21.50 -21.42
CA ILE A 264 -10.77 22.32 -20.69
C ILE A 264 -10.65 21.84 -19.24
N ASN A 265 -11.76 21.49 -18.60
CA ASN A 265 -11.76 20.93 -17.25
C ASN A 265 -11.10 19.55 -17.22
N VAL A 266 -11.32 18.71 -18.25
CA VAL A 266 -10.65 17.41 -18.38
C VAL A 266 -9.14 17.60 -18.51
N MET A 267 -8.69 18.50 -19.38
CA MET A 267 -7.25 18.80 -19.54
C MET A 267 -6.64 19.38 -18.25
N THR A 268 -7.37 20.24 -17.56
CA THR A 268 -6.94 20.80 -16.27
C THR A 268 -6.83 19.69 -15.22
N ALA A 269 -7.82 18.82 -15.11
CA ALA A 269 -7.79 17.66 -14.20
C ALA A 269 -6.66 16.68 -14.54
N GLN A 270 -6.36 16.47 -15.83
CA GLN A 270 -5.23 15.64 -16.27
C GLN A 270 -3.88 16.25 -15.87
N GLN A 271 -3.75 17.58 -15.93
CA GLN A 271 -2.56 18.29 -15.45
C GLN A 271 -2.46 18.29 -13.90
N VAL A 272 -3.59 18.20 -13.20
CA VAL A 272 -3.66 18.15 -11.74
C VAL A 272 -3.30 16.78 -11.18
N TYR A 273 -4.01 15.75 -11.62
CA TYR A 273 -3.95 14.43 -11.01
C TYR A 273 -2.99 13.47 -11.73
N GLY A 274 -2.53 13.84 -12.93
CA GLY A 274 -1.71 12.96 -13.77
C GLY A 274 -2.48 11.75 -14.31
N LEU A 275 -1.75 10.78 -14.85
CA LEU A 275 -2.32 9.53 -15.35
C LEU A 275 -2.55 8.52 -14.22
N ASN A 276 -3.58 7.68 -14.35
CA ASN A 276 -3.87 6.60 -13.41
C ASN A 276 -2.94 5.39 -13.65
N GLN A 277 -1.66 5.53 -13.28
CA GLN A 277 -0.64 4.49 -13.41
C GLN A 277 0.16 4.34 -12.11
N THR A 278 0.27 3.11 -11.62
CA THR A 278 1.09 2.75 -10.45
C THR A 278 2.44 2.20 -10.92
N ILE A 279 3.29 3.07 -11.47
CA ILE A 279 4.62 2.68 -11.94
C ILE A 279 5.57 2.71 -10.75
N LEU A 280 6.02 1.55 -10.29
CA LEU A 280 7.10 1.49 -9.32
C LEU A 280 8.44 1.63 -10.06
N GLU A 281 9.13 2.76 -9.89
CA GLU A 281 10.47 2.97 -10.45
C GLU A 281 11.47 1.94 -9.90
N LEU A 282 12.08 1.16 -10.79
CA LEU A 282 13.17 0.27 -10.41
C LEU A 282 14.50 1.03 -10.51
N PRO A 283 15.40 0.86 -9.52
CA PRO A 283 16.76 1.36 -9.67
C PRO A 283 17.44 0.67 -10.86
N SER A 284 18.23 1.43 -11.59
CA SER A 284 19.03 0.92 -12.72
C SER A 284 20.20 0.08 -12.23
N PHE A 285 20.67 -0.86 -13.06
CA PHE A 285 21.84 -1.69 -12.73
C PHE A 285 23.04 -0.86 -12.24
N GLY A 286 23.30 0.27 -12.90
CA GLY A 286 24.42 1.16 -12.54
C GLY A 286 24.25 1.81 -11.16
N GLU A 287 23.03 2.17 -10.77
CA GLU A 287 22.76 2.71 -9.43
C GLU A 287 22.90 1.64 -8.35
N LEU A 288 22.41 0.42 -8.60
CA LEU A 288 22.60 -0.72 -7.69
C LEU A 288 24.09 -1.09 -7.56
N LEU A 289 24.81 -1.13 -8.68
CA LEU A 289 26.24 -1.42 -8.68
C LEU A 289 27.01 -0.29 -7.98
N GLY A 290 26.66 0.97 -8.21
CA GLY A 290 27.25 2.11 -7.53
C GLY A 290 27.04 2.06 -6.02
N GLU A 291 25.82 1.75 -5.57
CA GLU A 291 25.51 1.55 -4.14
C GLU A 291 26.40 0.46 -3.52
N GLN A 292 26.60 -0.64 -4.25
CA GLN A 292 27.41 -1.77 -3.81
C GLN A 292 28.92 -1.45 -3.78
N LEU A 293 29.46 -0.78 -4.81
CA LEU A 293 30.87 -0.38 -4.88
C LEU A 293 31.22 0.73 -3.87
N MET A 294 30.23 1.50 -3.42
CA MET A 294 30.40 2.49 -2.34
C MET A 294 30.33 1.84 -0.95
N ALA A 295 30.06 0.53 -0.84
CA ALA A 295 30.00 -0.13 0.44
C ALA A 295 31.35 -0.01 1.17
N PRO A 296 31.37 0.33 2.47
CA PRO A 296 32.62 0.52 3.23
C PRO A 296 33.55 -0.69 3.15
N PHE A 297 32.97 -1.89 3.09
CA PHE A 297 33.72 -3.13 2.97
C PHE A 297 34.41 -3.27 1.60
N PHE A 298 33.71 -3.00 0.50
CA PHE A 298 34.29 -3.05 -0.83
C PHE A 298 35.42 -2.02 -1.00
N LEU A 299 35.21 -0.80 -0.51
CA LEU A 299 36.25 0.24 -0.51
C LEU A 299 37.49 -0.20 0.28
N PHE A 300 37.30 -0.86 1.42
CA PHE A 300 38.40 -1.44 2.20
C PHE A 300 39.14 -2.55 1.42
N GLN A 301 38.43 -3.44 0.72
CA GLN A 301 39.06 -4.48 -0.10
C GLN A 301 39.89 -3.89 -1.25
N VAL A 302 39.35 -2.89 -1.97
CA VAL A 302 40.09 -2.20 -3.04
C VAL A 302 41.35 -1.55 -2.47
N PHE A 303 41.27 -0.94 -1.29
CA PHE A 303 42.44 -0.39 -0.60
C PHE A 303 43.50 -1.46 -0.29
N CYS A 304 43.10 -2.64 0.21
CA CYS A 304 44.00 -3.76 0.44
C CYS A 304 44.68 -4.25 -0.86
N VAL A 305 43.92 -4.32 -1.95
CA VAL A 305 44.46 -4.71 -3.27
C VAL A 305 45.46 -3.68 -3.81
N VAL A 306 45.21 -2.39 -3.61
CA VAL A 306 46.17 -1.33 -3.96
C VAL A 306 47.46 -1.49 -3.15
N LEU A 307 47.37 -1.79 -1.85
CA LEU A 307 48.56 -2.05 -1.03
C LEU A 307 49.35 -3.29 -1.49
N TRP A 308 48.66 -4.34 -1.95
CA TRP A 308 49.31 -5.52 -2.54
C TRP A 308 49.96 -5.21 -3.89
N SER A 309 49.39 -4.28 -4.67
CA SER A 309 49.99 -3.85 -5.93
C SER A 309 51.31 -3.08 -5.77
N LEU A 310 51.53 -2.50 -4.57
CA LEU A 310 52.78 -1.82 -4.21
C LEU A 310 53.88 -2.80 -3.76
N ASP A 311 53.56 -4.08 -3.52
CA ASP A 311 54.55 -5.14 -3.36
C ASP A 311 54.95 -5.72 -4.73
N GLU A 312 56.02 -6.54 -4.80
CA GLU A 312 56.60 -7.08 -6.04
C GLU A 312 55.65 -7.92 -6.94
N TYR A 313 54.37 -8.07 -6.56
CA TYR A 313 53.38 -8.99 -7.13
C TYR A 313 52.11 -8.30 -7.71
N TRP A 314 52.30 -7.28 -8.54
CA TRP A 314 51.20 -6.51 -9.17
C TRP A 314 50.19 -7.36 -9.97
N TYR A 315 50.61 -8.48 -10.55
CA TYR A 315 49.74 -9.34 -11.37
C TYR A 315 48.67 -10.08 -10.53
N TYR A 316 49.00 -10.50 -9.30
CA TYR A 316 48.02 -11.12 -8.39
C TYR A 316 47.00 -10.08 -7.92
N ALA A 317 47.45 -8.87 -7.59
CA ALA A 317 46.56 -7.77 -7.19
C ALA A 317 45.55 -7.43 -8.31
N LEU A 318 46.01 -7.36 -9.57
CA LEU A 318 45.14 -7.11 -10.71
C LEU A 318 44.10 -8.22 -10.93
N PHE A 319 44.51 -9.50 -10.82
CA PHE A 319 43.59 -10.63 -10.93
C PHE A 319 42.51 -10.59 -9.83
N THR A 320 42.91 -10.33 -8.58
CA THR A 320 41.99 -10.21 -7.44
C THR A 320 41.02 -9.05 -7.62
N LEU A 321 41.48 -7.89 -8.13
CA LEU A 321 40.61 -6.75 -8.43
C LEU A 321 39.53 -7.11 -9.47
N CYS A 322 39.94 -7.79 -10.56
CA CYS A 322 39.00 -8.24 -11.59
C CYS A 322 37.97 -9.24 -11.03
N ALA A 323 38.42 -10.17 -10.18
CA ALA A 323 37.53 -11.14 -9.53
C ALA A 323 36.50 -10.46 -8.60
N LEU A 324 36.95 -9.48 -7.80
CA LEU A 324 36.07 -8.70 -6.92
C LEU A 324 35.00 -7.93 -7.71
N LEU A 325 35.39 -7.25 -8.80
CA LEU A 325 34.46 -6.50 -9.64
C LEU A 325 33.44 -7.41 -10.35
N MET A 326 33.88 -8.56 -10.86
CA MET A 326 32.98 -9.54 -11.49
C MET A 326 31.95 -10.10 -10.48
N PHE A 327 32.38 -10.33 -9.25
CA PHE A 327 31.50 -10.82 -8.21
C PHE A 327 30.44 -9.80 -7.79
N GLU A 328 30.83 -8.55 -7.51
CA GLU A 328 29.88 -7.49 -7.16
C GLU A 328 28.89 -7.21 -8.31
N SER A 329 29.36 -7.30 -9.56
CA SER A 329 28.49 -7.22 -10.73
C SER A 329 27.45 -8.35 -10.77
N THR A 330 27.85 -9.58 -10.42
CA THR A 330 26.95 -10.74 -10.35
C THR A 330 25.92 -10.58 -9.24
N LEU A 331 26.33 -10.06 -8.07
CA LEU A 331 25.43 -9.80 -6.94
C LEU A 331 24.41 -8.69 -7.27
N ALA A 332 24.87 -7.59 -7.87
CA ALA A 332 24.00 -6.51 -8.34
C ALA A 332 23.01 -7.01 -9.40
N PHE A 333 23.44 -7.88 -10.31
CA PHE A 333 22.58 -8.49 -11.33
C PHE A 333 21.49 -9.38 -10.70
N ASN A 334 21.86 -10.23 -9.74
CA ASN A 334 20.90 -11.06 -9.00
C ASN A 334 19.88 -10.22 -8.22
N ARG A 335 20.32 -9.12 -7.60
CA ARG A 335 19.43 -8.17 -6.90
C ARG A 335 18.46 -7.48 -7.87
N GLN A 336 18.95 -7.05 -9.03
CA GLN A 336 18.11 -6.45 -10.08
C GLN A 336 17.06 -7.45 -10.59
N GLN A 337 17.45 -8.71 -10.84
CA GLN A 337 16.51 -9.73 -11.30
C GLN A 337 15.43 -10.04 -10.24
N SER A 338 15.79 -10.02 -8.95
CA SER A 338 14.81 -10.17 -7.87
C SER A 338 13.81 -9.01 -7.84
N LEU A 339 14.30 -7.77 -7.93
CA LEU A 339 13.44 -6.57 -7.98
C LEU A 339 12.52 -6.55 -9.21
N GLN A 340 12.99 -7.00 -10.38
CA GLN A 340 12.17 -7.13 -11.58
C GLN A 340 11.04 -8.15 -11.41
N ARG A 341 11.30 -9.28 -10.73
CA ARG A 341 10.24 -10.28 -10.43
C ARG A 341 9.20 -9.72 -9.46
N LEU A 342 9.61 -8.92 -8.47
CA LEU A 342 8.68 -8.23 -7.57
C LEU A 342 7.87 -7.18 -8.31
N HIS A 343 8.53 -6.38 -9.16
CA HIS A 343 7.86 -5.40 -9.99
C HIS A 343 6.83 -6.07 -10.90
N HIS A 344 7.15 -7.15 -11.62
CA HIS A 344 6.18 -7.84 -12.47
C HIS A 344 4.95 -8.36 -11.69
N ARG A 345 5.12 -8.75 -10.41
CA ARG A 345 3.98 -9.15 -9.56
C ARG A 345 3.16 -7.95 -9.09
N ALA A 346 3.82 -6.87 -8.68
CA ALA A 346 3.15 -5.63 -8.28
C ALA A 346 2.48 -4.91 -9.45
N SER A 347 3.11 -4.95 -10.63
CA SER A 347 2.64 -4.39 -11.90
C SER A 347 1.73 -5.35 -12.67
N GLY A 348 1.52 -6.57 -12.16
CA GLY A 348 0.65 -7.59 -12.79
C GLY A 348 -0.81 -7.15 -12.93
N GLY A 349 -1.24 -6.11 -12.21
CA GLY A 349 -2.54 -5.44 -12.39
C GLY A 349 -2.52 -4.18 -13.28
N ALA A 350 -1.35 -3.77 -13.78
CA ALA A 350 -1.16 -2.61 -14.65
C ALA A 350 -1.12 -2.99 -16.15
N GLY A 351 -0.95 -4.28 -16.48
CA GLY A 351 -0.94 -4.79 -17.85
C GLY A 351 -2.33 -5.12 -18.43
N SER A 352 -3.40 -5.03 -17.63
CA SER A 352 -4.75 -5.21 -18.17
C SER A 352 -5.11 -4.02 -19.04
N GLN A 353 -5.19 -4.23 -20.36
CA GLN A 353 -5.70 -3.24 -21.31
C GLN A 353 -7.23 -3.11 -21.21
N ASP A 354 -7.76 -3.13 -19.99
CA ASP A 354 -9.19 -2.96 -19.74
C ASP A 354 -9.58 -1.53 -20.10
N ARG A 355 -10.57 -1.45 -21.00
CA ARG A 355 -11.15 -0.20 -21.45
C ARG A 355 -12.52 -0.04 -20.81
N PHE A 356 -12.68 1.05 -20.08
CA PHE A 356 -13.90 1.40 -19.36
C PHE A 356 -14.69 2.44 -20.12
N TRP A 357 -16.01 2.42 -20.00
CA TRP A 357 -16.86 3.47 -20.54
C TRP A 357 -16.85 4.67 -19.60
N VAL A 358 -16.52 5.83 -20.13
CA VAL A 358 -16.40 7.09 -19.40
C VAL A 358 -17.29 8.13 -20.05
N LEU A 359 -18.04 8.87 -19.24
CA LEU A 359 -18.90 9.95 -19.68
C LEU A 359 -18.10 11.24 -19.77
N ARG A 360 -17.81 11.72 -20.99
CA ARG A 360 -17.05 12.95 -21.25
C ARG A 360 -17.74 13.84 -22.29
N PRO A 361 -17.47 15.15 -22.32
CA PRO A 361 -18.06 16.06 -23.28
C PRO A 361 -17.45 15.89 -24.68
N MET A 362 -18.29 15.78 -25.70
CA MET A 362 -17.82 15.61 -27.08
C MET A 362 -17.07 16.85 -27.59
N MET A 363 -15.95 16.66 -28.30
CA MET A 363 -15.23 17.75 -28.98
C MET A 363 -16.09 18.33 -30.11
N SER A 364 -16.36 19.64 -30.06
CA SER A 364 -17.08 20.41 -31.09
C SER A 364 -16.28 20.61 -32.40
N GLY A 365 -15.70 19.53 -32.95
CA GLY A 365 -14.94 19.56 -34.21
C GLY A 365 -15.55 18.76 -35.37
N LEU A 366 -16.62 17.99 -35.14
CA LEU A 366 -17.15 17.04 -36.14
C LEU A 366 -18.69 17.00 -36.24
N SER A 367 -19.36 18.07 -35.83
CA SER A 367 -20.79 18.26 -36.14
C SER A 367 -20.97 19.25 -37.29
N LEU A 368 -20.62 18.82 -38.50
CA LEU A 368 -21.14 19.41 -39.74
C LEU A 368 -22.38 18.60 -40.18
N ARG A 369 -23.41 18.56 -39.32
CA ARG A 369 -24.75 18.23 -39.80
C ARG A 369 -25.82 18.88 -38.92
N ASN A 370 -26.40 19.93 -39.50
CA ASN A 370 -27.64 20.61 -39.13
C ASN A 370 -27.66 21.38 -37.80
N GLY A 371 -27.26 22.64 -37.89
CA GLY A 371 -28.10 23.81 -37.57
C GLY A 371 -28.77 23.88 -36.21
N GLY A 372 -28.30 24.83 -35.39
CA GLY A 372 -29.21 25.72 -34.65
C GLY A 372 -29.32 25.57 -33.13
N ASP A 373 -28.36 24.97 -32.43
CA ASP A 373 -28.36 25.02 -30.96
C ASP A 373 -26.93 25.21 -30.42
N GLU A 374 -26.54 26.47 -30.24
CA GLU A 374 -25.30 26.85 -29.58
C GLU A 374 -25.42 26.60 -28.07
N GLY A 375 -24.60 25.69 -27.52
CA GLY A 375 -24.25 25.74 -26.09
C GLY A 375 -24.71 24.59 -25.18
N LYS A 376 -25.23 23.45 -25.68
CA LYS A 376 -25.36 22.24 -24.85
C LYS A 376 -24.19 21.29 -25.13
N SER A 377 -23.24 21.22 -24.20
CA SER A 377 -22.24 20.14 -24.17
C SER A 377 -22.97 18.81 -24.02
N SER A 378 -23.12 18.07 -25.12
CA SER A 378 -23.65 16.72 -25.09
C SER A 378 -22.57 15.79 -24.50
N PHE A 379 -22.92 15.15 -23.38
CA PHE A 379 -22.11 14.09 -22.80
C PHE A 379 -22.27 12.82 -23.62
N VAL A 380 -21.15 12.17 -23.94
CA VAL A 380 -21.14 10.93 -24.73
C VAL A 380 -20.30 9.89 -23.99
N TRP A 381 -20.76 8.64 -24.01
CA TRP A 381 -20.01 7.50 -23.50
C TRP A 381 -18.85 7.19 -24.44
N MET A 382 -17.62 7.25 -23.93
CA MET A 382 -16.39 6.93 -24.68
C MET A 382 -15.61 5.82 -23.98
N ARG A 383 -15.00 4.92 -24.74
CA ARG A 383 -14.14 3.87 -24.16
C ARG A 383 -12.72 4.40 -23.98
N LEU A 384 -12.26 4.48 -22.74
CA LEU A 384 -10.91 4.93 -22.39
C LEU A 384 -10.15 3.83 -21.63
N PRO A 385 -8.82 3.76 -21.79
CA PRO A 385 -8.00 2.85 -20.99
C PRO A 385 -7.98 3.27 -19.52
N LYS A 386 -7.77 2.31 -18.61
CA LYS A 386 -7.60 2.55 -17.16
C LYS A 386 -6.66 3.72 -16.83
N THR A 387 -5.62 3.90 -17.63
CA THR A 387 -4.55 4.88 -17.42
C THR A 387 -4.98 6.34 -17.63
N GLU A 388 -6.03 6.57 -18.41
CA GLU A 388 -6.54 7.91 -18.73
C GLU A 388 -7.69 8.33 -17.82
N LEU A 389 -8.05 7.50 -16.84
CA LEU A 389 -9.09 7.79 -15.87
C LEU A 389 -8.62 8.86 -14.87
N LEU A 390 -9.46 9.86 -14.65
CA LEU A 390 -9.16 10.97 -13.77
C LEU A 390 -10.19 11.03 -12.63
N PRO A 391 -9.82 11.58 -11.45
CA PRO A 391 -10.80 11.91 -10.42
C PRO A 391 -11.95 12.74 -11.01
N GLY A 392 -13.18 12.38 -10.64
CA GLY A 392 -14.41 13.03 -11.11
C GLY A 392 -14.93 12.59 -12.47
N ASP A 393 -14.21 11.75 -13.20
CA ASP A 393 -14.80 11.05 -14.33
C ASP A 393 -15.95 10.16 -13.83
N VAL A 394 -17.04 10.12 -14.59
CA VAL A 394 -18.16 9.20 -14.37
C VAL A 394 -17.95 7.99 -15.27
N VAL A 395 -17.86 6.81 -14.67
CA VAL A 395 -17.53 5.56 -15.35
C VAL A 395 -18.67 4.54 -15.21
N SER A 396 -18.86 3.73 -16.24
CA SER A 396 -19.66 2.50 -16.15
C SER A 396 -18.73 1.35 -15.82
N VAL A 397 -19.11 0.58 -14.80
CA VAL A 397 -18.39 -0.61 -14.37
C VAL A 397 -19.28 -1.82 -14.67
N ALA A 398 -18.87 -2.60 -15.67
CA ALA A 398 -19.52 -3.84 -16.07
C ALA A 398 -18.53 -4.99 -16.08
N VAL A 399 -19.01 -6.19 -15.72
CA VAL A 399 -18.24 -7.42 -15.84
C VAL A 399 -18.07 -7.76 -17.33
N THR A 400 -16.87 -7.53 -17.85
CA THR A 400 -16.57 -7.65 -19.30
C THR A 400 -15.84 -8.94 -19.64
N SER A 401 -15.14 -9.55 -18.68
CA SER A 401 -14.23 -10.68 -18.86
C SER A 401 -14.66 -11.92 -18.06
N THR A 402 -14.32 -13.11 -18.56
CA THR A 402 -14.58 -14.40 -17.89
C THR A 402 -13.78 -14.59 -16.59
N GLU A 403 -12.71 -13.82 -16.41
CA GLU A 403 -11.84 -13.85 -15.21
C GLU A 403 -12.24 -12.79 -14.16
N GLY A 404 -13.35 -12.07 -14.36
CA GLY A 404 -13.74 -10.94 -13.53
C GLY A 404 -13.04 -9.65 -13.96
N THR A 405 -13.71 -8.51 -13.79
CA THR A 405 -13.17 -7.19 -14.14
C THR A 405 -12.65 -6.52 -12.88
N THR A 406 -11.39 -6.08 -12.87
CA THR A 406 -10.85 -5.39 -11.70
C THR A 406 -11.32 -3.95 -11.68
N VAL A 407 -11.76 -3.45 -10.52
CA VAL A 407 -12.15 -2.05 -10.35
C VAL A 407 -10.93 -1.14 -10.60
N PRO A 408 -11.01 -0.16 -11.51
CA PRO A 408 -9.83 0.54 -12.01
C PRO A 408 -9.24 1.58 -11.04
N ALA A 409 -10.04 2.11 -10.13
CA ALA A 409 -9.72 3.19 -9.20
C ALA A 409 -10.75 3.21 -8.06
N ASP A 410 -10.48 3.92 -6.97
CA ASP A 410 -11.49 4.09 -5.92
C ASP A 410 -12.63 4.95 -6.48
N LEU A 411 -13.87 4.47 -6.41
CA LEU A 411 -15.03 5.14 -6.96
C LEU A 411 -16.25 5.02 -6.06
N VAL A 412 -17.13 6.04 -6.11
CA VAL A 412 -18.42 6.05 -5.42
C VAL A 412 -19.54 5.70 -6.39
N MET A 413 -20.43 4.80 -5.98
CA MET A 413 -21.57 4.35 -6.75
C MET A 413 -22.67 5.41 -6.78
N LEU A 414 -23.03 5.86 -7.98
CA LEU A 414 -24.09 6.84 -8.20
C LEU A 414 -25.41 6.18 -8.63
N GLN A 415 -25.34 5.09 -9.39
CA GLN A 415 -26.52 4.35 -9.87
C GLN A 415 -26.20 2.86 -10.05
N GLY A 416 -27.16 2.00 -9.69
CA GLY A 416 -27.04 0.55 -9.80
C GLY A 416 -26.47 -0.11 -8.56
N SER A 417 -26.22 -1.41 -8.67
CA SER A 417 -25.63 -2.25 -7.63
C SER A 417 -24.49 -3.08 -8.20
N ALA A 418 -23.54 -3.40 -7.34
CA ALA A 418 -22.36 -4.18 -7.70
C ALA A 418 -22.01 -5.16 -6.58
N VAL A 419 -21.43 -6.30 -6.93
CA VAL A 419 -20.86 -7.25 -5.96
C VAL A 419 -19.37 -7.33 -6.21
N CYS A 420 -18.58 -7.00 -5.19
CA CYS A 420 -17.11 -6.98 -5.27
C CYS A 420 -16.47 -7.92 -4.26
N ASP A 421 -15.38 -8.55 -4.67
CA ASP A 421 -14.47 -9.28 -3.79
C ASP A 421 -13.38 -8.33 -3.29
N GLU A 422 -13.45 -8.01 -2.00
CA GLU A 422 -12.50 -7.15 -1.29
C GLU A 422 -11.44 -7.94 -0.50
N ALA A 423 -11.29 -9.25 -0.73
CA ALA A 423 -10.37 -10.11 0.04
C ALA A 423 -8.92 -9.62 -0.01
N LEU A 424 -8.48 -9.04 -1.13
CA LEU A 424 -7.12 -8.50 -1.28
C LEU A 424 -6.85 -7.32 -0.32
N LEU A 425 -7.88 -6.54 0.03
CA LEU A 425 -7.76 -5.33 0.86
C LEU A 425 -8.13 -5.58 2.32
N THR A 426 -9.16 -6.38 2.56
CA THR A 426 -9.74 -6.61 3.90
C THR A 426 -9.29 -7.91 4.53
N GLY A 427 -8.80 -8.87 3.74
CA GLY A 427 -8.56 -10.24 4.18
C GLY A 427 -9.85 -11.05 4.39
N GLU A 428 -11.03 -10.47 4.15
CA GLU A 428 -12.31 -11.15 4.27
C GLU A 428 -12.71 -11.77 2.93
N SER A 429 -13.00 -13.07 2.93
CA SER A 429 -13.35 -13.84 1.72
C SER A 429 -14.83 -13.73 1.31
N VAL A 430 -15.63 -12.89 1.98
CA VAL A 430 -17.06 -12.73 1.69
C VAL A 430 -17.23 -11.57 0.71
N PRO A 431 -17.76 -11.82 -0.51
CA PRO A 431 -18.10 -10.76 -1.45
C PRO A 431 -19.08 -9.77 -0.83
N GLN A 432 -18.81 -8.48 -1.02
CA GLN A 432 -19.61 -7.40 -0.47
C GLN A 432 -20.56 -6.87 -1.54
N LEU A 433 -21.83 -6.73 -1.18
CA LEU A 433 -22.83 -6.03 -2.01
C LEU A 433 -22.66 -4.53 -1.82
N LYS A 434 -22.60 -3.81 -2.93
CA LYS A 434 -22.47 -2.36 -3.02
C LYS A 434 -23.68 -1.77 -3.70
N GLN A 435 -24.18 -0.67 -3.16
CA GLN A 435 -25.36 0.02 -3.66
C GLN A 435 -25.08 1.49 -3.96
N ALA A 436 -25.89 2.08 -4.83
CA ALA A 436 -25.84 3.51 -5.09
C ALA A 436 -26.08 4.31 -3.80
N LEU A 437 -25.45 5.49 -3.73
CA LEU A 437 -25.53 6.36 -2.57
C LEU A 437 -26.98 6.80 -2.26
N ASP A 438 -27.49 6.42 -1.09
CA ASP A 438 -28.83 6.77 -0.61
C ASP A 438 -28.90 8.25 -0.15
N THR A 439 -29.29 9.13 -1.08
CA THR A 439 -29.37 10.58 -0.82
C THR A 439 -30.71 11.03 -0.20
N THR A 440 -31.65 10.11 0.01
CA THR A 440 -33.02 10.40 0.49
C THR A 440 -33.04 10.86 1.96
N SER A 441 -32.08 10.43 2.78
CA SER A 441 -31.97 10.80 4.19
C SER A 441 -31.58 12.28 4.41
N ALA A 442 -31.15 13.00 3.35
CA ALA A 442 -30.68 14.38 3.43
C ALA A 442 -31.78 15.45 3.28
N SER A 443 -33.02 15.11 2.91
CA SER A 443 -34.11 16.11 2.77
C SER A 443 -35.09 16.16 3.94
N GLY A 444 -34.96 15.26 4.92
CA GLY A 444 -35.99 15.01 5.95
C GLY A 444 -35.79 15.67 7.32
N THR A 445 -34.63 16.22 7.65
CA THR A 445 -34.37 16.79 9.00
C THR A 445 -33.65 18.13 8.90
N GLY A 446 -34.19 19.16 9.57
CA GLY A 446 -33.70 20.55 9.55
C GLY A 446 -32.37 20.79 10.26
N VAL A 447 -31.37 19.93 10.03
CA VAL A 447 -30.00 20.08 10.54
C VAL A 447 -29.21 20.98 9.59
N LYS A 448 -28.62 22.07 10.10
CA LYS A 448 -27.90 23.11 9.33
C LYS A 448 -26.59 22.64 8.68
N SER A 449 -26.13 21.42 8.95
CA SER A 449 -24.92 20.82 8.35
C SER A 449 -25.31 19.79 7.30
N GLN A 450 -24.99 20.05 6.02
CA GLN A 450 -25.16 19.05 4.96
C GLN A 450 -24.28 17.82 5.27
N PRO A 451 -24.82 16.59 5.23
CA PRO A 451 -24.01 15.39 5.42
C PRO A 451 -22.93 15.33 4.34
N ARG A 452 -21.70 15.02 4.74
CA ARG A 452 -20.54 14.85 3.85
C ARG A 452 -20.25 13.36 3.66
N LEU A 453 -19.62 13.03 2.54
CA LEU A 453 -19.11 11.69 2.32
C LEU A 453 -18.00 11.44 3.33
N ASP A 454 -18.18 10.42 4.16
CA ASP A 454 -17.17 9.95 5.10
C ASP A 454 -16.89 8.48 4.80
N LEU A 455 -15.66 8.18 4.38
CA LEU A 455 -15.21 6.82 4.06
C LEU A 455 -15.07 5.94 5.31
N GLN A 456 -15.11 6.52 6.52
CA GLN A 456 -15.10 5.79 7.78
C GLN A 456 -16.50 5.32 8.20
N ASP A 457 -17.55 5.98 7.70
CA ASP A 457 -18.93 5.58 7.98
C ASP A 457 -19.27 4.28 7.23
N PRO A 458 -19.74 3.21 7.92
CA PRO A 458 -20.10 1.95 7.27
C PRO A 458 -21.17 2.10 6.17
N LEU A 459 -22.12 3.04 6.31
CA LEU A 459 -23.17 3.26 5.31
C LEU A 459 -22.60 3.81 4.00
N HIS A 460 -21.67 4.77 4.10
CA HIS A 460 -21.01 5.32 2.93
C HIS A 460 -20.01 4.32 2.32
N LYS A 461 -19.37 3.48 3.15
CA LYS A 461 -18.48 2.42 2.68
C LYS A 461 -19.19 1.36 1.82
N GLU A 462 -20.48 1.09 2.07
CA GLU A 462 -21.32 0.24 1.21
C GLU A 462 -21.56 0.85 -0.19
N SER A 463 -21.35 2.16 -0.36
CA SER A 463 -21.47 2.85 -1.66
C SER A 463 -20.15 3.02 -2.40
N VAL A 464 -19.03 2.62 -1.83
CA VAL A 464 -17.69 2.81 -2.41
C VAL A 464 -17.11 1.48 -2.88
N LEU A 465 -16.61 1.48 -4.12
CA LEU A 465 -15.81 0.41 -4.70
C LEU A 465 -14.33 0.81 -4.67
N PHE A 466 -13.47 -0.06 -4.13
CA PHE A 466 -12.04 0.22 -4.01
C PHE A 466 -11.28 -0.31 -5.23
N GLY A 467 -10.27 0.45 -5.66
CA GLY A 467 -9.37 0.05 -6.73
C GLY A 467 -8.66 -1.28 -6.40
N GLY A 468 -8.57 -2.18 -7.38
CA GLY A 468 -7.92 -3.48 -7.22
C GLY A 468 -8.81 -4.61 -6.71
N THR A 469 -10.04 -4.30 -6.28
CA THR A 469 -11.05 -5.31 -5.95
C THR A 469 -11.60 -5.96 -7.23
N GLN A 470 -11.99 -7.22 -7.16
CA GLN A 470 -12.58 -7.90 -8.32
C GLN A 470 -14.09 -7.68 -8.34
N LEU A 471 -14.60 -7.16 -9.45
CA LEU A 471 -16.03 -7.05 -9.69
C LEU A 471 -16.56 -8.38 -10.20
N LEU A 472 -17.50 -8.95 -9.45
CA LEU A 472 -18.10 -10.25 -9.78
C LEU A 472 -19.42 -10.08 -10.54
N VAL A 473 -20.26 -9.12 -10.15
CA VAL A 473 -21.56 -8.82 -10.76
C VAL A 473 -21.81 -7.32 -10.70
N SER A 474 -22.46 -6.77 -11.73
CA SER A 474 -22.86 -5.37 -11.81
C SER A 474 -24.21 -5.28 -12.51
N ASN A 475 -25.19 -4.67 -11.85
CA ASN A 475 -26.52 -4.48 -12.40
C ASN A 475 -26.90 -3.00 -12.37
N ASN A 476 -27.47 -2.52 -13.46
CA ASN A 476 -28.14 -1.23 -13.49
C ASN A 476 -29.64 -1.45 -13.36
N GLU A 477 -30.28 -0.87 -12.34
CA GLU A 477 -31.72 -1.07 -12.05
C GLU A 477 -32.65 -0.63 -13.21
N ASN A 478 -32.11 0.09 -14.21
CA ASN A 478 -32.84 0.59 -15.37
C ASN A 478 -32.54 -0.16 -16.68
N SER A 479 -31.88 -1.33 -16.65
CA SER A 479 -31.54 -2.10 -17.87
C SER A 479 -32.77 -2.73 -18.56
N ASP A 480 -33.81 -3.05 -17.80
CA ASP A 480 -34.94 -3.86 -18.26
C ASP A 480 -36.17 -3.03 -18.68
N VAL A 481 -36.04 -1.69 -18.72
CA VAL A 481 -37.12 -0.76 -19.09
C VAL A 481 -36.89 -0.26 -20.52
N ASP A 482 -37.87 -0.48 -21.39
CA ASP A 482 -37.87 -0.02 -22.78
C ASP A 482 -37.52 1.48 -22.86
N PRO A 483 -36.59 1.92 -23.75
CA PRO A 483 -36.14 3.32 -23.87
C PRO A 483 -37.27 4.33 -24.12
N SER A 484 -38.42 3.86 -24.57
CA SER A 484 -39.61 4.65 -24.91
C SER A 484 -40.55 4.94 -23.73
N GLN A 485 -40.41 4.25 -22.60
CA GLN A 485 -41.25 4.45 -21.39
C GLN A 485 -40.56 5.24 -20.27
N ILE A 486 -39.29 5.63 -20.48
CA ILE A 486 -38.47 6.30 -19.48
C ILE A 486 -38.76 7.81 -19.53
N GLY A 487 -39.47 8.31 -18.52
CA GLY A 487 -39.70 9.75 -18.33
C GLY A 487 -38.41 10.53 -18.06
N ALA A 488 -38.48 11.85 -18.21
CA ALA A 488 -37.40 12.85 -18.18
C ALA A 488 -36.57 12.99 -16.87
N ASN A 489 -36.52 11.97 -16.02
CA ASN A 489 -35.90 11.98 -14.69
C ASN A 489 -34.60 11.15 -14.56
N GLN A 490 -34.04 10.61 -15.65
CA GLN A 490 -32.72 9.96 -15.59
C GLN A 490 -31.59 11.00 -15.55
N GLN A 491 -30.77 10.93 -14.50
CA GLN A 491 -29.63 11.84 -14.30
C GLN A 491 -28.50 11.60 -15.33
N PHE A 492 -28.32 10.36 -15.75
CA PHE A 492 -27.30 9.92 -16.70
C PHE A 492 -27.92 9.15 -17.88
N PRO A 493 -27.37 9.29 -19.10
CA PRO A 493 -27.77 8.44 -20.23
C PRO A 493 -27.41 6.98 -19.93
N GLN A 494 -28.26 6.03 -20.34
CA GLN A 494 -28.01 4.60 -20.12
C GLN A 494 -26.63 4.19 -20.66
N PRO A 495 -25.81 3.48 -19.86
CA PRO A 495 -24.49 3.06 -20.29
C PRO A 495 -24.60 1.93 -21.33
N PRO A 496 -23.72 1.88 -22.35
CA PRO A 496 -23.81 0.91 -23.45
C PRO A 496 -23.66 -0.56 -23.02
N ASP A 497 -23.07 -0.80 -21.86
CA ASP A 497 -22.78 -2.11 -21.29
C ASP A 497 -23.82 -2.55 -20.24
N GLY A 498 -24.80 -1.70 -19.91
CA GLY A 498 -25.74 -1.97 -18.82
C GLY A 498 -25.08 -2.02 -17.43
N GLY A 499 -23.85 -1.53 -17.30
CA GLY A 499 -23.07 -1.54 -16.07
C GLY A 499 -23.58 -0.55 -15.02
N ALA A 500 -23.06 -0.70 -13.80
CA ALA A 500 -23.34 0.24 -12.72
C ALA A 500 -22.50 1.52 -12.91
N VAL A 501 -23.07 2.68 -12.57
CA VAL A 501 -22.45 3.98 -12.83
C VAL A 501 -21.87 4.55 -11.53
N GLY A 502 -20.62 5.00 -11.58
CA GLY A 502 -19.94 5.59 -10.44
C GLY A 502 -18.98 6.73 -10.81
N MET A 503 -18.62 7.54 -9.83
CA MET A 503 -17.67 8.65 -9.96
C MET A 503 -16.32 8.27 -9.33
N ILE A 504 -15.23 8.51 -10.05
CA ILE A 504 -13.88 8.24 -9.54
C ILE A 504 -13.52 9.23 -8.42
N LEU A 505 -13.10 8.71 -7.27
CA LEU A 505 -12.66 9.46 -6.11
C LEU A 505 -11.14 9.67 -6.11
N ARG A 506 -10.37 8.58 -6.17
CA ARG A 506 -8.90 8.58 -6.08
C ARG A 506 -8.31 7.69 -7.16
N THR A 507 -7.15 8.07 -7.68
CA THR A 507 -6.43 7.36 -8.74
C THR A 507 -4.98 7.07 -8.34
N SER A 508 -4.34 6.12 -9.03
CA SER A 508 -2.93 5.75 -8.85
C SER A 508 -2.57 5.41 -7.38
N PHE A 509 -1.44 5.89 -6.88
CA PHE A 509 -0.89 5.63 -5.55
C PHE A 509 -1.72 6.20 -4.40
N GLU A 510 -2.71 7.05 -4.68
CA GLU A 510 -3.60 7.59 -3.65
C GLU A 510 -4.82 6.70 -3.37
N THR A 511 -5.09 5.71 -4.23
CA THR A 511 -6.06 4.65 -3.93
C THR A 511 -5.65 3.85 -2.70
N VAL A 512 -6.59 3.16 -2.05
CA VAL A 512 -6.27 2.30 -0.89
C VAL A 512 -5.20 1.25 -1.25
N GLN A 513 -5.35 0.60 -2.41
CA GLN A 513 -4.38 -0.36 -2.92
C GLN A 513 -3.04 0.30 -3.26
N GLY A 514 -3.06 1.45 -3.94
CA GLY A 514 -1.87 2.19 -4.32
C GLY A 514 -1.04 2.62 -3.10
N ASN A 515 -1.70 3.07 -2.04
CA ASN A 515 -1.03 3.49 -0.81
C ASN A 515 -0.39 2.29 -0.07
N LEU A 516 -1.05 1.13 -0.10
CA LEU A 516 -0.46 -0.12 0.39
C LEU A 516 0.81 -0.49 -0.40
N LEU A 517 0.75 -0.44 -1.73
CA LEU A 517 1.89 -0.72 -2.62
C LEU A 517 3.05 0.26 -2.39
N ARG A 518 2.74 1.55 -2.21
CA ARG A 518 3.72 2.60 -1.85
C ARG A 518 4.44 2.25 -0.55
N THR A 519 3.68 1.92 0.49
CA THR A 519 4.20 1.58 1.82
C THR A 519 5.09 0.33 1.76
N MET A 520 4.64 -0.71 1.05
CA MET A 520 5.42 -1.94 0.83
C MET A 520 6.74 -1.66 0.13
N ALA A 521 6.72 -0.90 -0.97
CA ALA A 521 7.92 -0.55 -1.72
C ALA A 521 8.95 0.24 -0.87
N HIS A 522 8.49 1.12 0.01
CA HIS A 522 9.38 1.86 0.92
C HIS A 522 9.94 0.98 2.03
N SER A 523 9.12 0.11 2.62
CA SER A 523 9.55 -0.81 3.68
C SER A 523 10.66 -1.78 3.20
N ALA A 524 10.57 -2.24 1.95
CA ALA A 524 11.58 -3.12 1.35
C ALA A 524 12.95 -2.45 1.17
N ARG A 525 13.00 -1.12 0.97
CA ARG A 525 14.26 -0.37 0.86
C ARG A 525 14.92 -0.13 2.22
N SER A 526 14.12 -0.06 3.29
CA SER A 526 14.58 0.28 4.64
C SER A 526 15.18 -0.92 5.40
N GLY A 527 14.93 -2.15 4.95
CA GLY A 527 15.35 -3.38 5.62
C GLY A 527 16.85 -3.68 5.60
N SER A 528 17.69 -2.83 4.99
CA SER A 528 19.14 -3.05 4.92
C SER A 528 19.95 -2.42 6.08
N ASN A 529 19.30 -1.85 7.10
CA ASN A 529 19.99 -1.40 8.31
C ASN A 529 20.05 -2.52 9.34
N ASN A 530 21.01 -3.42 9.09
CA ASN A 530 21.33 -4.60 9.87
C ASN A 530 22.07 -4.23 11.17
N ASN A 531 21.36 -4.11 12.30
CA ASN A 531 21.98 -3.82 13.60
C ASN A 531 21.96 -5.00 14.61
N ILE A 532 21.57 -6.22 14.20
CA ILE A 532 21.40 -7.34 15.15
C ILE A 532 22.61 -8.29 15.16
N HIS A 533 23.29 -8.53 14.03
CA HIS A 533 24.53 -9.35 14.01
C HIS A 533 25.83 -8.53 14.09
N THR A 534 25.75 -7.21 14.08
CA THR A 534 26.95 -6.36 14.09
C THR A 534 27.68 -6.40 15.42
N TRP A 535 27.02 -6.60 16.56
CA TRP A 535 27.71 -6.57 17.85
C TRP A 535 28.70 -7.73 18.01
N ASP A 536 28.26 -8.97 17.81
CA ASP A 536 29.14 -10.15 17.91
C ASP A 536 30.22 -10.13 16.83
N THR A 537 29.86 -9.72 15.60
CA THR A 537 30.81 -9.56 14.50
C THR A 537 31.82 -8.46 14.78
N PHE A 538 31.41 -7.34 15.38
CA PHE A 538 32.28 -6.23 15.74
C PHE A 538 33.27 -6.64 16.84
N VAL A 539 32.79 -7.33 17.89
CA VAL A 539 33.66 -7.86 18.94
C VAL A 539 34.69 -8.85 18.35
N PHE A 540 34.26 -9.72 17.43
CA PHE A 540 35.16 -10.63 16.73
C PHE A 540 36.21 -9.90 15.89
N ILE A 541 35.82 -8.89 15.11
CA ILE A 541 36.75 -8.07 14.31
C ILE A 541 37.74 -7.33 15.20
N VAL A 542 37.29 -6.73 16.31
CA VAL A 542 38.17 -6.03 17.27
C VAL A 542 39.21 -6.99 17.87
N MET A 543 38.82 -8.22 18.19
CA MET A 543 39.75 -9.25 18.68
C MET A 543 40.82 -9.59 17.63
N LEU A 544 40.42 -9.79 16.37
CA LEU A 544 41.37 -10.11 15.30
C LEU A 544 42.33 -8.94 14.99
N ILE A 545 41.81 -7.71 14.97
CA ILE A 545 42.63 -6.50 14.82
C ILE A 545 43.63 -6.39 15.97
N GLY A 546 43.23 -6.71 17.21
CA GLY A 546 44.12 -6.74 18.37
C GLY A 546 45.30 -7.71 18.18
N CYS A 547 45.01 -8.93 17.72
CA CYS A 547 46.05 -9.93 17.40
C CYS A 547 46.98 -9.45 16.28
N ALA A 548 46.43 -8.81 15.23
CA ALA A 548 47.22 -8.30 14.12
C ALA A 548 48.09 -7.12 14.48
N ILE A 549 47.61 -6.19 15.31
CA ILE A 549 48.41 -5.09 15.85
C ILE A 549 49.57 -5.67 16.67
N MET A 550 49.33 -6.70 17.48
CA MET A 550 50.39 -7.36 18.24
C MET A 550 51.44 -8.01 17.33
N ALA A 551 51.02 -8.74 16.29
CA ALA A 551 51.93 -9.34 15.31
C ALA A 551 52.71 -8.28 14.52
N ALA A 552 52.02 -7.23 14.05
CA ALA A 552 52.60 -6.08 13.37
C ALA A 552 53.65 -5.37 14.24
N ALA A 553 53.38 -5.17 15.54
CA ALA A 553 54.30 -4.55 16.48
C ALA A 553 55.56 -5.41 16.69
N LEU A 554 55.43 -6.75 16.74
CA LEU A 554 56.58 -7.65 16.82
C LEU A 554 57.45 -7.58 15.55
N VAL A 555 56.83 -7.62 14.36
CA VAL A 555 57.53 -7.51 13.07
C VAL A 555 58.21 -6.16 12.92
N LEU A 556 57.55 -5.07 13.34
CA LEU A 556 58.14 -3.74 13.31
C LEU A 556 59.31 -3.61 14.27
N ARG A 557 59.19 -4.14 15.50
CA ARG A 557 60.27 -4.10 16.50
C ARG A 557 61.51 -4.85 16.03
N GLU A 558 61.33 -6.08 15.55
CA GLU A 558 62.45 -6.91 15.07
C GLU A 558 63.03 -6.35 13.77
N GLY A 559 62.17 -5.88 12.86
CA GLY A 559 62.59 -5.29 11.59
C GLY A 559 63.30 -3.93 11.73
N TRP A 560 63.05 -3.18 12.81
CA TRP A 560 63.75 -1.92 13.08
C TRP A 560 65.19 -2.14 13.56
N HIS A 561 65.46 -3.28 14.19
CA HIS A 561 66.80 -3.63 14.69
C HIS A 561 67.74 -4.15 13.59
N ASP A 562 67.19 -4.51 12.42
CA ASP A 562 67.95 -5.08 11.31
C ASP A 562 68.21 -4.02 10.21
N GLU A 563 69.36 -3.34 10.27
CA GLU A 563 69.72 -2.21 9.39
C GLU A 563 69.86 -2.57 7.90
N ARG A 564 69.88 -3.87 7.56
CA ARG A 564 70.00 -4.34 6.17
C ARG A 564 68.68 -4.34 5.39
N ARG A 565 67.54 -4.13 6.06
CA ARG A 565 66.21 -4.16 5.43
C ARG A 565 65.76 -2.78 4.95
N ASN A 566 65.13 -2.76 3.79
CA ASN A 566 64.49 -1.55 3.28
C ASN A 566 63.29 -1.17 4.17
N ARG A 567 63.34 0.03 4.78
CA ARG A 567 62.30 0.54 5.69
C ARG A 567 60.94 0.65 5.03
N PHE A 568 60.90 0.99 3.74
CA PHE A 568 59.65 1.04 2.96
C PHE A 568 58.98 -0.34 2.88
N ARG A 569 59.76 -1.39 2.58
CA ARG A 569 59.26 -2.77 2.51
C ARG A 569 58.82 -3.28 3.89
N LEU A 570 59.46 -2.84 4.97
CA LEU A 570 59.05 -3.19 6.33
C LEU A 570 57.69 -2.57 6.71
N VAL A 571 57.50 -1.28 6.43
CA VAL A 571 56.22 -0.59 6.68
C VAL A 571 55.11 -1.19 5.84
N LEU A 572 55.39 -1.52 4.57
CA LEU A 572 54.43 -2.17 3.68
C LEU A 572 53.98 -3.54 4.23
N HIS A 573 54.90 -4.38 4.71
CA HIS A 573 54.54 -5.66 5.36
C HIS A 573 53.70 -5.48 6.63
N VAL A 574 53.99 -4.47 7.46
CA VAL A 574 53.21 -4.15 8.66
C VAL A 574 51.77 -3.79 8.31
N ILE A 575 51.59 -2.96 7.27
CA ILE A 575 50.26 -2.60 6.78
C ILE A 575 49.56 -3.84 6.19
N ILE A 576 50.26 -4.67 5.41
CA ILE A 576 49.69 -5.92 4.85
C ILE A 576 49.15 -6.83 5.96
N ILE A 577 49.92 -7.06 7.04
CA ILE A 577 49.49 -7.90 8.18
C ILE A 577 48.18 -7.40 8.79
N ILE A 578 48.04 -6.07 8.97
CA ILE A 578 46.83 -5.47 9.52
C ILE A 578 45.66 -5.61 8.54
N THR A 579 45.90 -5.42 7.25
CA THR A 579 44.87 -5.51 6.22
C THR A 579 44.43 -6.95 5.89
N SER A 580 45.29 -7.95 6.09
CA SER A 580 44.99 -9.37 5.85
C SER A 580 44.10 -10.00 6.93
N VAL A 581 43.78 -9.26 7.99
CA VAL A 581 42.89 -9.71 9.09
C VAL A 581 41.51 -10.08 8.60
N VAL A 582 41.00 -9.30 7.64
CA VAL A 582 39.67 -9.48 7.10
C VAL A 582 39.83 -10.15 5.74
N PRO A 583 39.54 -11.46 5.62
CA PRO A 583 39.65 -12.14 4.34
C PRO A 583 38.68 -11.50 3.34
N PRO A 584 39.14 -11.14 2.13
CA PRO A 584 38.28 -10.57 1.12
C PRO A 584 37.18 -11.55 0.67
N GLU A 585 37.32 -12.84 0.94
CA GLU A 585 36.34 -13.87 0.61
C GLU A 585 35.11 -13.89 1.54
N LEU A 586 35.14 -13.20 2.69
CA LEU A 586 34.11 -13.38 3.73
C LEU A 586 32.70 -12.98 3.28
N PRO A 587 32.45 -11.80 2.67
CA PRO A 587 31.10 -11.48 2.18
C PRO A 587 30.68 -12.29 0.95
N MET A 588 31.66 -12.79 0.20
CA MET A 588 31.43 -13.72 -0.91
C MET A 588 30.86 -15.03 -0.38
N GLU A 589 31.47 -15.59 0.66
CA GLU A 589 31.03 -16.81 1.32
C GLU A 589 29.62 -16.64 1.91
N LEU A 590 29.36 -15.51 2.58
CA LEU A 590 28.04 -15.22 3.14
C LEU A 590 26.96 -15.12 2.05
N SER A 591 27.25 -14.44 0.94
CA SER A 591 26.30 -14.27 -0.17
C SER A 591 26.02 -15.60 -0.88
N LEU A 592 27.05 -16.43 -1.06
CA LEU A 592 26.92 -17.76 -1.66
C LEU A 592 26.14 -18.72 -0.76
N ALA A 593 26.39 -18.68 0.55
CA ALA A 593 25.64 -19.46 1.53
C ALA A 593 24.14 -19.13 1.47
N VAL A 594 23.78 -17.84 1.51
CA VAL A 594 22.38 -17.39 1.44
C VAL A 594 21.72 -17.77 0.11
N THR A 595 22.43 -17.63 -1.02
CA THR A 595 21.91 -17.99 -2.35
C THR A 595 21.65 -19.50 -2.45
N ASN A 596 22.56 -20.32 -1.92
CA ASN A 596 22.37 -21.77 -1.87
C ASN A 596 21.19 -22.16 -0.97
N SER A 597 20.98 -21.48 0.16
CA SER A 597 19.81 -21.69 1.03
C SER A 597 18.49 -21.40 0.30
N VAL A 598 18.40 -20.31 -0.48
CA VAL A 598 17.22 -20.04 -1.32
C VAL A 598 17.02 -21.13 -2.37
N ALA A 599 18.09 -21.51 -3.05
CA ALA A 599 18.01 -22.52 -4.10
C ALA A 599 17.58 -23.89 -3.55
N ALA A 600 17.94 -24.22 -2.31
CA ALA A 600 17.44 -25.39 -1.60
C ALA A 600 15.95 -25.23 -1.27
N LEU A 601 15.56 -24.12 -0.64
CA LEU A 601 14.18 -23.87 -0.21
C LEU A 601 13.16 -23.88 -1.37
N VAL A 602 13.52 -23.30 -2.52
CA VAL A 602 12.68 -23.31 -3.72
C VAL A 602 12.51 -24.73 -4.25
N ARG A 603 13.57 -25.54 -4.25
CA ARG A 603 13.50 -26.93 -4.77
C ARG A 603 12.75 -27.87 -3.83
N THR A 604 12.92 -27.74 -2.52
CA THR A 604 12.34 -28.67 -1.54
C THR A 604 10.92 -28.30 -1.13
N CYS A 605 10.64 -27.00 -0.99
CA CYS A 605 9.41 -26.51 -0.36
C CYS A 605 8.56 -25.62 -1.28
N GLN A 606 9.05 -25.29 -2.49
CA GLN A 606 8.41 -24.34 -3.41
C GLN A 606 8.16 -22.95 -2.79
N VAL A 607 8.94 -22.59 -1.77
CA VAL A 607 8.86 -21.27 -1.12
C VAL A 607 9.85 -20.32 -1.77
N TYR A 608 9.35 -19.18 -2.25
CA TYR A 608 10.14 -18.15 -2.92
C TYR A 608 10.41 -16.99 -1.96
N CYS A 609 11.69 -16.67 -1.74
CA CYS A 609 12.10 -15.53 -0.93
C CYS A 609 12.26 -14.28 -1.81
N SER A 610 11.67 -13.16 -1.40
CA SER A 610 11.86 -11.83 -2.01
C SER A 610 13.14 -11.15 -1.55
N GLU A 611 13.43 -11.22 -0.24
CA GLU A 611 14.62 -10.66 0.40
C GLU A 611 15.51 -11.77 0.99
N LEU A 612 16.66 -11.99 0.36
CA LEU A 612 17.61 -13.06 0.68
C LEU A 612 18.17 -12.97 2.12
N PHE A 613 18.45 -11.76 2.60
CA PHE A 613 19.06 -11.54 3.91
C PHE A 613 18.12 -11.76 5.11
N ARG A 614 16.83 -12.01 4.89
CA ARG A 614 15.87 -12.37 5.95
C ARG A 614 15.90 -13.84 6.34
N ILE A 615 16.58 -14.69 5.58
CA ILE A 615 16.59 -16.14 5.81
C ILE A 615 17.21 -16.51 7.16
N PRO A 616 18.37 -15.95 7.57
CA PRO A 616 18.90 -16.19 8.91
C PRO A 616 17.92 -15.76 10.01
N TRP A 617 17.18 -14.67 9.79
CA TRP A 617 16.23 -14.14 10.77
C TRP A 617 15.05 -15.08 11.01
N ALA A 618 14.67 -15.87 10.00
CA ALA A 618 13.63 -16.89 10.15
C ALA A 618 14.02 -17.95 11.22
N GLY A 619 15.32 -18.13 11.50
CA GLY A 619 15.81 -19.01 12.57
C GLY A 619 15.69 -18.42 13.98
N GLU A 620 15.59 -17.10 14.10
CA GLU A 620 15.51 -16.39 15.39
C GLU A 620 14.08 -15.99 15.78
N VAL A 621 13.07 -16.39 15.01
CA VAL A 621 11.68 -15.99 15.25
C VAL A 621 11.19 -16.51 16.62
N ASN A 622 10.89 -15.58 17.54
CA ASN A 622 10.31 -15.92 18.85
C ASN A 622 8.78 -15.98 18.85
N VAL A 623 8.12 -15.29 17.91
CA VAL A 623 6.66 -15.15 17.84
C VAL A 623 6.19 -15.41 16.41
N CYS A 624 5.34 -16.42 16.22
CA CYS A 624 4.69 -16.70 14.95
C CYS A 624 3.25 -16.20 15.00
N CYS A 625 2.97 -15.13 14.25
CA CYS A 625 1.61 -14.65 14.04
C CYS A 625 1.00 -15.38 12.84
N PHE A 626 -0.16 -16.00 13.03
CA PHE A 626 -0.90 -16.64 11.96
C PHE A 626 -2.15 -15.81 11.67
N ASP A 627 -2.35 -15.45 10.40
CA ASP A 627 -3.66 -15.01 9.96
C ASP A 627 -4.63 -16.20 9.97
N LYS A 628 -5.92 -15.93 10.21
CA LYS A 628 -6.93 -16.97 10.28
C LYS A 628 -7.42 -17.35 8.89
N THR A 629 -8.02 -16.38 8.18
CA THR A 629 -8.73 -16.62 6.93
C THR A 629 -7.75 -16.77 5.77
N GLY A 630 -7.86 -17.84 4.99
CA GLY A 630 -6.94 -18.11 3.87
C GLY A 630 -5.57 -18.67 4.30
N THR A 631 -5.28 -18.76 5.60
CA THR A 631 -4.05 -19.36 6.15
C THR A 631 -4.34 -20.56 7.05
N LEU A 632 -5.03 -20.37 8.18
CA LEU A 632 -5.42 -21.47 9.07
C LEU A 632 -6.71 -22.16 8.62
N THR A 633 -7.62 -21.40 8.01
CA THR A 633 -8.88 -21.90 7.48
C THR A 633 -8.95 -21.72 5.97
N SER A 634 -9.65 -22.63 5.28
CA SER A 634 -10.06 -22.37 3.89
C SER A 634 -11.03 -21.19 3.82
N ASP A 635 -11.08 -20.54 2.66
CA ASP A 635 -11.99 -19.46 2.30
C ASP A 635 -13.44 -19.96 2.07
N GLU A 636 -13.62 -21.27 1.92
CA GLU A 636 -14.90 -21.91 1.64
C GLU A 636 -15.79 -22.06 2.88
N MET A 637 -16.99 -21.48 2.81
CA MET A 637 -18.07 -21.77 3.75
C MET A 637 -18.69 -23.14 3.44
N ARG A 638 -18.95 -23.95 4.48
CA ARG A 638 -19.64 -25.25 4.35
C ARG A 638 -20.83 -25.32 5.30
N LEU A 639 -21.97 -25.78 4.77
CA LEU A 639 -23.15 -26.06 5.60
C LEU A 639 -22.86 -27.27 6.49
N ARG A 640 -22.97 -27.09 7.81
CA ARG A 640 -22.78 -28.18 8.79
C ARG A 640 -24.03 -28.99 9.08
N GLY A 641 -25.20 -28.47 8.73
CA GLY A 641 -26.49 -29.13 8.90
C GLY A 641 -27.55 -28.20 9.46
N VAL A 642 -28.79 -28.69 9.47
CA VAL A 642 -30.00 -27.95 9.84
C VAL A 642 -30.61 -28.55 11.09
N ARG A 643 -31.03 -27.70 12.02
CA ARG A 643 -31.73 -28.12 13.25
C ARG A 643 -33.22 -27.80 13.12
N LEU A 644 -34.05 -28.82 13.25
CA LEU A 644 -35.51 -28.67 13.24
C LEU A 644 -36.06 -28.41 14.65
N PRO A 645 -37.22 -27.74 14.76
CA PRO A 645 -37.91 -27.57 16.04
C PRO A 645 -38.43 -28.92 16.55
N THR A 646 -37.93 -29.38 17.71
CA THR A 646 -38.43 -30.60 18.36
C THR A 646 -39.74 -30.30 19.10
N VAL A 647 -40.85 -30.90 18.65
CA VAL A 647 -42.16 -30.81 19.33
C VAL A 647 -42.26 -31.96 20.32
N GLY A 648 -42.05 -31.67 21.61
CA GLY A 648 -42.09 -32.66 22.68
C GLY A 648 -40.87 -32.55 23.58
N GLY A 649 -41.09 -32.09 24.80
CA GLY A 649 -40.02 -31.81 25.76
C GLY A 649 -39.30 -33.07 26.20
N SER A 650 -38.14 -33.32 25.60
CA SER A 650 -36.89 -33.84 26.20
C SER A 650 -36.04 -34.43 25.07
N ALA A 651 -35.16 -33.63 24.49
CA ALA A 651 -34.08 -34.14 23.65
C ALA A 651 -32.78 -33.60 24.24
N GLU A 652 -32.01 -34.51 24.82
CA GLU A 652 -30.73 -34.29 25.47
C GLU A 652 -29.81 -33.44 24.58
N LEU A 653 -28.97 -32.63 25.22
CA LEU A 653 -27.87 -31.85 24.64
C LEU A 653 -26.74 -32.76 24.08
N ALA A 654 -27.10 -33.91 23.48
CA ALA A 654 -26.18 -34.92 23.00
C ALA A 654 -25.95 -34.80 21.48
N GLU A 655 -24.78 -34.24 21.17
CA GLU A 655 -23.90 -34.53 20.04
C GLU A 655 -24.29 -34.12 18.61
N GLU A 656 -23.25 -33.97 17.80
CA GLU A 656 -23.24 -33.64 16.36
C GLU A 656 -24.24 -34.44 15.49
N ASN A 657 -24.75 -35.57 15.98
CA ASN A 657 -25.71 -36.46 15.31
C ASN A 657 -27.12 -35.87 15.15
N ALA A 658 -27.41 -34.69 15.72
CA ALA A 658 -28.73 -34.07 15.71
C ALA A 658 -28.90 -32.97 14.62
N LEU A 659 -27.87 -32.78 13.78
CA LEU A 659 -27.86 -31.89 12.62
C LEU A 659 -28.21 -32.68 11.36
N LEU A 660 -29.30 -32.32 10.71
CA LEU A 660 -29.73 -32.98 9.47
C LEU A 660 -28.98 -32.39 8.27
N MET A 661 -28.44 -33.25 7.42
CA MET A 661 -27.86 -32.85 6.14
C MET A 661 -28.91 -33.01 5.02
N PRO A 662 -28.91 -32.13 3.99
CA PRO A 662 -29.90 -32.20 2.91
C PRO A 662 -29.85 -33.48 2.07
N ASP A 663 -28.69 -34.14 1.98
CA ASP A 663 -28.50 -35.39 1.22
C ASP A 663 -29.13 -36.63 1.90
N GLU A 664 -29.53 -36.56 3.18
CA GLU A 664 -30.04 -37.72 3.94
C GLU A 664 -31.58 -37.73 4.10
N ASP A 665 -32.33 -37.20 3.13
CA ASP A 665 -33.80 -37.32 2.95
C ASP A 665 -34.75 -36.90 4.11
N GLU A 666 -34.24 -36.30 5.20
CA GLU A 666 -35.06 -35.96 6.39
C GLU A 666 -35.42 -34.45 6.55
N ILE A 667 -35.21 -33.60 5.54
CA ILE A 667 -35.54 -32.16 5.66
C ILE A 667 -37.01 -31.86 5.25
N PRO A 668 -37.84 -31.25 6.13
CA PRO A 668 -39.19 -30.80 5.80
C PRO A 668 -39.23 -29.81 4.64
N ARG A 669 -40.30 -29.88 3.85
CA ARG A 669 -40.49 -29.03 2.65
C ARG A 669 -40.48 -27.55 2.98
N GLU A 670 -41.03 -27.14 4.11
CA GLU A 670 -41.05 -25.74 4.58
C GLU A 670 -39.64 -25.21 4.81
N THR A 671 -38.77 -26.03 5.40
CA THR A 671 -37.36 -25.70 5.65
C THR A 671 -36.60 -25.62 4.34
N LEU A 672 -36.80 -26.60 3.45
CA LEU A 672 -36.20 -26.63 2.13
C LEU A 672 -36.58 -25.37 1.32
N ARG A 673 -37.85 -24.95 1.34
CA ARG A 673 -38.32 -23.73 0.69
C ARG A 673 -37.55 -22.48 1.11
N VAL A 674 -37.29 -22.31 2.41
CA VAL A 674 -36.52 -21.14 2.89
C VAL A 674 -35.04 -21.26 2.50
N MET A 675 -34.46 -22.46 2.56
CA MET A 675 -33.07 -22.71 2.17
C MET A 675 -32.81 -22.37 0.70
N ILE A 676 -33.70 -22.80 -0.21
CA ILE A 676 -33.54 -22.61 -1.65
C ILE A 676 -34.10 -21.28 -2.16
N GLY A 677 -35.10 -20.70 -1.49
CA GLY A 677 -35.79 -19.51 -2.00
C GLY A 677 -35.36 -18.20 -1.36
N CYS A 678 -34.91 -18.22 -0.11
CA CYS A 678 -34.48 -17.02 0.59
C CYS A 678 -32.99 -16.77 0.35
N HIS A 679 -32.61 -16.33 -0.84
CA HIS A 679 -31.22 -15.96 -1.15
C HIS A 679 -31.11 -14.72 -2.05
N SER A 680 -29.94 -14.09 -2.00
CA SER A 680 -29.55 -12.95 -2.84
C SER A 680 -28.63 -13.34 -4.00
N LEU A 681 -28.36 -14.65 -4.15
CA LEU A 681 -27.52 -15.20 -5.21
C LEU A 681 -27.97 -14.80 -6.61
N THR A 682 -26.98 -14.51 -7.46
CA THR A 682 -27.15 -14.19 -8.88
C THR A 682 -26.30 -15.15 -9.73
N PRO A 683 -26.85 -15.74 -10.81
CA PRO A 683 -26.05 -16.56 -11.71
C PRO A 683 -25.11 -15.67 -12.51
N THR A 684 -23.89 -16.15 -12.75
CA THR A 684 -22.90 -15.48 -13.59
C THR A 684 -22.85 -16.16 -14.95
N ALA A 685 -22.75 -15.37 -16.02
CA ALA A 685 -22.63 -15.87 -17.39
C ALA A 685 -21.24 -16.44 -17.71
N ALA A 686 -20.24 -16.17 -16.86
CA ALA A 686 -18.88 -16.65 -17.01
C ALA A 686 -18.74 -18.10 -16.46
N PRO A 687 -18.18 -19.04 -17.24
CA PRO A 687 -17.79 -20.34 -16.70
C PRO A 687 -16.67 -20.13 -15.68
N SER A 688 -16.82 -20.70 -14.48
CA SER A 688 -15.77 -20.63 -13.46
C SER A 688 -14.49 -21.29 -13.98
N SER A 689 -13.36 -20.57 -13.87
CA SER A 689 -12.01 -21.15 -14.05
C SER A 689 -11.69 -22.23 -13.01
N ARG A 690 -12.45 -22.25 -11.90
CA ARG A 690 -12.51 -23.37 -10.96
C ARG A 690 -13.41 -24.47 -11.52
N ARG A 691 -12.79 -25.61 -11.80
CA ARG A 691 -13.33 -26.85 -12.36
C ARG A 691 -14.24 -27.57 -11.34
N ASP A 692 -15.33 -26.93 -10.93
CA ASP A 692 -16.38 -27.58 -10.14
C ASP A 692 -17.39 -28.23 -11.09
N ASN A 693 -17.13 -29.50 -11.43
CA ASN A 693 -17.98 -30.32 -12.28
C ASN A 693 -19.33 -30.70 -11.62
N SER A 694 -19.62 -30.27 -10.39
CA SER A 694 -20.85 -30.63 -9.67
C SER A 694 -22.08 -29.79 -10.07
N ASN A 695 -21.90 -28.61 -10.68
CA ASN A 695 -22.99 -27.64 -10.87
C ASN A 695 -23.38 -27.31 -12.33
N GLY A 696 -23.20 -28.24 -13.27
CA GLY A 696 -23.71 -28.07 -14.64
C GLY A 696 -23.34 -26.72 -15.29
N GLY A 697 -22.11 -26.25 -15.04
CA GLY A 697 -21.46 -25.14 -15.74
C GLY A 697 -21.82 -23.69 -15.36
N ILE A 698 -22.79 -23.44 -14.47
CA ILE A 698 -23.18 -22.04 -14.11
C ILE A 698 -22.59 -21.65 -12.76
N ALA A 699 -21.66 -20.70 -12.77
CA ALA A 699 -21.09 -20.12 -11.56
C ALA A 699 -22.11 -19.21 -10.87
N ILE A 700 -22.25 -19.36 -9.55
CA ILE A 700 -23.19 -18.56 -8.74
C ILE A 700 -22.37 -17.58 -7.90
N VAL A 701 -22.78 -16.31 -7.90
CA VAL A 701 -22.15 -15.24 -7.12
C VAL A 701 -23.12 -14.73 -6.06
N GLY A 702 -22.59 -14.41 -4.88
CA GLY A 702 -23.32 -13.89 -3.72
C GLY A 702 -22.65 -14.32 -2.41
N ASP A 703 -23.35 -14.17 -1.28
CA ASP A 703 -22.82 -14.56 0.02
C ASP A 703 -22.40 -16.05 0.04
N PRO A 704 -21.16 -16.41 0.41
CA PRO A 704 -20.67 -17.79 0.38
C PRO A 704 -21.49 -18.74 1.26
N LEU A 705 -22.17 -18.22 2.30
CA LEU A 705 -23.10 -19.02 3.11
C LEU A 705 -24.32 -19.45 2.31
N GLU A 706 -24.85 -18.55 1.48
CA GLU A 706 -25.98 -18.86 0.61
C GLU A 706 -25.56 -19.83 -0.49
N GLN A 707 -24.37 -19.64 -1.06
CA GLN A 707 -23.81 -20.55 -2.05
C GLN A 707 -23.64 -21.96 -1.46
N ALA A 708 -23.13 -22.06 -0.24
CA ALA A 708 -22.96 -23.33 0.46
C ALA A 708 -24.31 -24.02 0.70
N VAL A 709 -25.33 -23.28 1.18
CA VAL A 709 -26.67 -23.81 1.40
C VAL A 709 -27.30 -24.32 0.10
N LEU A 710 -27.21 -23.54 -0.98
CA LEU A 710 -27.81 -23.93 -2.26
C LEU A 710 -27.08 -25.13 -2.88
N ARG A 711 -25.74 -25.14 -2.87
CA ARG A 711 -24.92 -26.27 -3.37
C ARG A 711 -25.23 -27.58 -2.65
N THR A 712 -25.37 -27.54 -1.33
CA THR A 712 -25.68 -28.74 -0.54
C THR A 712 -27.15 -29.14 -0.65
N SER A 713 -28.05 -28.25 -1.09
CA SER A 713 -29.49 -28.56 -1.16
C SER A 713 -29.93 -29.42 -2.36
N GLY A 714 -29.06 -29.64 -3.36
CA GLY A 714 -29.42 -30.34 -4.60
C GLY A 714 -30.23 -29.49 -5.60
N TYR A 715 -30.36 -28.18 -5.37
CA TYR A 715 -31.04 -27.24 -6.27
C TYR A 715 -30.04 -26.33 -6.99
N ARG A 716 -30.40 -25.90 -8.20
CA ARG A 716 -29.65 -24.93 -9.00
C ARG A 716 -30.48 -23.69 -9.32
N LEU A 717 -29.80 -22.56 -9.38
CA LEU A 717 -30.38 -21.30 -9.84
C LEU A 717 -30.34 -21.24 -11.38
N VAL A 718 -31.51 -21.25 -12.00
CA VAL A 718 -31.74 -21.16 -13.45
C VAL A 718 -32.15 -19.72 -13.79
N GLY A 719 -31.22 -18.90 -14.25
CA GLY A 719 -31.47 -17.47 -14.48
C GLY A 719 -31.61 -16.66 -13.18
N SER A 720 -31.99 -15.39 -13.27
CA SER A 720 -31.95 -14.49 -12.10
C SER A 720 -32.96 -14.89 -11.02
N ASN A 721 -34.12 -15.47 -11.38
CA ASN A 721 -35.27 -15.58 -10.47
C ASN A 721 -35.88 -16.98 -10.35
N LEU A 722 -35.37 -18.01 -11.03
CA LEU A 722 -35.95 -19.36 -10.98
C LEU A 722 -34.96 -20.34 -10.36
N VAL A 723 -35.39 -21.08 -9.35
CA VAL A 723 -34.60 -22.14 -8.69
C VAL A 723 -35.26 -23.48 -9.02
N ALA A 724 -34.50 -24.41 -9.58
CA ALA A 724 -34.97 -25.72 -10.00
C ALA A 724 -34.11 -26.83 -9.40
N PRO A 725 -34.65 -28.03 -9.16
CA PRO A 725 -33.83 -29.18 -8.75
C PRO A 725 -32.78 -29.51 -9.82
N MET A 726 -31.68 -30.14 -9.43
CA MET A 726 -30.78 -30.76 -10.41
C MET A 726 -31.46 -31.97 -11.06
N ASP A 727 -31.27 -32.13 -12.37
CA ASP A 727 -31.74 -33.31 -13.10
C ASP A 727 -30.85 -34.50 -12.70
N ASP A 728 -31.38 -35.41 -11.89
CA ASP A 728 -30.75 -36.71 -11.65
C ASP A 728 -30.90 -37.57 -12.92
N GLU A 729 -29.82 -38.24 -13.34
CA GLU A 729 -29.83 -39.21 -14.45
C GLU A 729 -30.80 -40.39 -14.18
N ASP A 730 -31.28 -40.55 -12.94
CA ASP A 730 -32.17 -41.60 -12.47
C ASP A 730 -33.63 -41.15 -12.23
N GLY A 731 -34.20 -40.25 -13.05
CA GLY A 731 -35.67 -40.13 -13.21
C GLY A 731 -36.54 -39.92 -11.96
N GLY A 732 -35.93 -39.56 -10.83
CA GLY A 732 -36.57 -39.29 -9.55
C GLY A 732 -37.19 -37.89 -9.58
N SER A 733 -38.42 -37.77 -9.10
CA SER A 733 -39.13 -36.50 -9.04
C SER A 733 -38.45 -35.52 -8.08
N GLY A 734 -37.53 -34.70 -8.60
CA GLY A 734 -37.03 -33.51 -7.90
C GLY A 734 -38.21 -32.64 -7.44
N GLY A 735 -38.09 -32.01 -6.27
CA GLY A 735 -39.14 -31.17 -5.71
C GLY A 735 -39.53 -29.99 -6.64
N PRO A 736 -40.67 -29.33 -6.39
CA PRO A 736 -41.19 -28.29 -7.26
C PRO A 736 -40.22 -27.11 -7.40
N ALA A 737 -40.09 -26.57 -8.62
CA ALA A 737 -39.29 -25.37 -8.87
C ALA A 737 -39.89 -24.14 -8.19
N MET A 738 -39.05 -23.19 -7.79
CA MET A 738 -39.46 -21.98 -7.09
C MET A 738 -39.10 -20.73 -7.90
N THR A 739 -40.07 -19.84 -8.09
CA THR A 739 -39.87 -18.53 -8.74
C THR A 739 -39.82 -17.42 -7.69
N ILE A 740 -38.71 -16.69 -7.65
CA ILE A 740 -38.49 -15.54 -6.78
C ILE A 740 -39.15 -14.32 -7.43
N LEU A 741 -40.09 -13.70 -6.71
CA LEU A 741 -40.84 -12.52 -7.17
C LEU A 741 -40.11 -11.23 -6.77
N HIS A 742 -39.66 -11.13 -5.53
CA HIS A 742 -39.00 -9.93 -5.01
C HIS A 742 -38.03 -10.26 -3.88
N ARG A 743 -36.87 -9.59 -3.84
CA ARG A 743 -35.84 -9.77 -2.82
C ARG A 743 -35.69 -8.51 -1.98
N PHE A 744 -35.84 -8.64 -0.66
CA PHE A 744 -35.38 -7.65 0.29
C PHE A 744 -34.02 -8.10 0.80
N ALA A 745 -32.96 -7.43 0.35
CA ALA A 745 -31.58 -7.74 0.70
C ALA A 745 -31.35 -7.70 2.22
N PHE A 746 -30.28 -8.37 2.66
CA PHE A 746 -29.88 -8.33 4.06
C PHE A 746 -29.49 -6.89 4.43
N SER A 747 -30.12 -6.36 5.48
CA SER A 747 -29.75 -5.06 6.04
C SER A 747 -29.09 -5.27 7.40
N SER A 748 -27.88 -4.74 7.59
CA SER A 748 -27.15 -4.80 8.87
C SER A 748 -27.95 -4.19 10.03
N LYS A 749 -28.71 -3.12 9.76
CA LYS A 749 -29.61 -2.48 10.74
C LYS A 749 -30.78 -3.39 11.14
N LEU A 750 -31.32 -4.16 10.19
CA LEU A 750 -32.46 -5.06 10.42
C LEU A 750 -32.05 -6.49 10.78
N LYS A 751 -30.78 -6.86 10.58
CA LYS A 751 -30.19 -8.19 10.80
C LYS A 751 -30.95 -9.36 10.18
N ARG A 752 -31.66 -9.12 9.06
CA ARG A 752 -32.43 -10.14 8.34
C ARG A 752 -32.60 -9.79 6.87
N MET A 753 -33.01 -10.79 6.10
CA MET A 753 -33.49 -10.66 4.73
C MET A 753 -34.79 -11.42 4.53
N THR A 754 -35.58 -10.98 3.55
CA THR A 754 -36.87 -11.58 3.23
C THR A 754 -37.03 -11.65 1.71
N VAL A 755 -37.57 -12.74 1.20
CA VAL A 755 -37.82 -12.96 -0.22
C VAL A 755 -39.27 -13.37 -0.39
N LEU A 756 -39.95 -12.76 -1.36
CA LEU A 756 -41.28 -13.17 -1.82
C LEU A 756 -41.10 -14.16 -2.96
N ALA A 757 -41.68 -15.35 -2.86
CA ALA A 757 -41.53 -16.41 -3.84
C ALA A 757 -42.86 -17.14 -4.08
N THR A 758 -42.97 -17.81 -5.23
CA THR A 758 -44.08 -18.70 -5.58
C THR A 758 -43.55 -20.03 -6.07
N GLU A 759 -44.22 -21.12 -5.72
CA GLU A 759 -43.86 -22.48 -6.12
C GLU A 759 -44.56 -22.84 -7.45
N GLN A 760 -43.81 -23.34 -8.43
CA GLN A 760 -44.37 -23.83 -9.69
C GLN A 760 -45.03 -25.21 -9.47
N GLY A 761 -46.31 -25.31 -9.78
CA GLY A 761 -47.13 -26.52 -9.55
C GLY A 761 -47.96 -26.50 -8.25
N GLY A 762 -47.81 -25.47 -7.40
CA GLY A 762 -48.66 -25.23 -6.24
C GLY A 762 -49.91 -24.40 -6.54
N LYS A 763 -50.71 -24.08 -5.51
CA LYS A 763 -51.93 -23.24 -5.60
C LYS A 763 -51.71 -21.76 -6.01
N GLY A 764 -50.50 -21.37 -6.43
CA GLY A 764 -50.15 -19.98 -6.71
C GLY A 764 -50.11 -19.10 -5.45
N GLU A 765 -49.87 -19.69 -4.28
CA GLU A 765 -49.74 -18.96 -3.01
C GLU A 765 -48.41 -18.23 -2.95
N MET A 766 -48.46 -16.93 -2.62
CA MET A 766 -47.27 -16.12 -2.40
C MET A 766 -46.70 -16.41 -1.02
N LEU A 767 -45.48 -16.93 -0.98
CA LEU A 767 -44.76 -17.27 0.24
C LEU A 767 -43.78 -16.16 0.61
N ALA A 768 -43.73 -15.80 1.89
CA ALA A 768 -42.73 -14.90 2.43
C ALA A 768 -41.66 -15.69 3.18
N LEU A 769 -40.50 -15.85 2.55
CA LEU A 769 -39.35 -16.60 3.07
C LEU A 769 -38.39 -15.64 3.76
N THR A 770 -38.07 -15.85 5.03
CA THR A 770 -37.21 -14.95 5.81
C THR A 770 -36.08 -15.72 6.46
N LYS A 771 -34.87 -15.16 6.42
CA LYS A 771 -33.74 -15.65 7.23
C LYS A 771 -32.97 -14.50 7.86
N GLY A 772 -32.34 -14.75 9.00
CA GLY A 772 -31.57 -13.72 9.69
C GLY A 772 -31.07 -14.14 11.06
N ALA A 773 -30.70 -13.14 11.86
CA ALA A 773 -30.18 -13.34 13.20
C ALA A 773 -31.27 -13.95 14.13
N PRO A 774 -30.97 -15.03 14.88
CA PRO A 774 -31.95 -15.71 15.73
C PRO A 774 -32.67 -14.79 16.72
N GLU A 775 -31.95 -13.85 17.33
CA GLU A 775 -32.52 -12.90 18.29
C GLU A 775 -33.55 -11.96 17.64
N THR A 776 -33.34 -11.61 16.36
CA THR A 776 -34.23 -10.72 15.63
C THR A 776 -35.49 -11.46 15.16
N LEU A 777 -35.31 -12.66 14.59
CA LEU A 777 -36.43 -13.46 14.10
C LEU A 777 -37.34 -13.90 15.23
N LYS A 778 -36.79 -14.24 16.40
CA LYS A 778 -37.58 -14.60 17.59
C LYS A 778 -38.64 -13.56 17.95
N THR A 779 -38.33 -12.26 17.82
CA THR A 779 -39.30 -11.17 18.12
C THR A 779 -40.45 -11.08 17.11
N LYS A 780 -40.32 -11.73 15.95
CA LYS A 780 -41.28 -11.69 14.83
C LYS A 780 -42.06 -13.00 14.66
N LEU A 781 -41.60 -14.08 15.29
CA LEU A 781 -42.30 -15.37 15.31
C LEU A 781 -43.46 -15.35 16.30
N THR A 782 -44.49 -16.17 16.03
CA THR A 782 -45.56 -16.39 17.01
C THR A 782 -45.05 -17.23 18.18
N LYS A 783 -45.61 -17.00 19.37
CA LYS A 783 -45.18 -17.75 20.58
C LYS A 783 -45.36 -19.27 20.43
N GLU A 784 -46.34 -19.70 19.63
CA GLU A 784 -46.65 -21.11 19.36
C GLU A 784 -45.65 -21.78 18.41
N SER A 785 -45.01 -21.02 17.52
CA SER A 785 -44.02 -21.54 16.55
C SER A 785 -42.58 -21.50 17.08
N THR A 786 -42.35 -20.88 18.24
CA THR A 786 -41.01 -20.77 18.82
C THR A 786 -40.78 -21.93 19.80
N PRO A 787 -39.83 -22.84 19.56
CA PRO A 787 -39.54 -23.93 20.49
C PRO A 787 -38.94 -23.40 21.80
N PRO A 788 -39.16 -24.08 22.95
CA PRO A 788 -38.65 -23.62 24.25
C PRO A 788 -37.12 -23.55 24.30
N ASN A 789 -36.43 -24.43 23.58
CA ASN A 789 -34.96 -24.52 23.58
C ASN A 789 -34.30 -23.65 22.48
N TYR A 790 -35.03 -22.72 21.87
CA TYR A 790 -34.56 -21.92 20.74
C TYR A 790 -33.26 -21.16 21.04
N ASP A 791 -33.22 -20.43 22.17
CA ASP A 791 -32.06 -19.62 22.54
C ASP A 791 -30.86 -20.48 22.93
N GLU A 792 -31.10 -21.57 23.66
CA GLU A 792 -30.06 -22.48 24.13
C GLU A 792 -29.34 -23.15 22.96
N ILE A 793 -30.09 -23.61 21.96
CA ILE A 793 -29.54 -24.23 20.75
C ILE A 793 -28.77 -23.20 19.92
N ALA A 794 -29.34 -22.00 19.72
CA ALA A 794 -28.67 -20.93 18.99
C ALA A 794 -27.35 -20.55 19.68
N PHE A 795 -27.36 -20.35 21.00
CA PHE A 795 -26.19 -20.02 21.79
C PHE A 795 -25.14 -21.13 21.77
N HIS A 796 -25.54 -22.39 21.90
CA HIS A 796 -24.63 -23.54 21.83
C HIS A 796 -23.84 -23.59 20.52
N HIS A 797 -24.49 -23.37 19.37
CA HIS A 797 -23.77 -23.37 18.10
C HIS A 797 -22.93 -22.11 17.90
N MET A 798 -23.40 -20.94 18.34
CA MET A 798 -22.63 -19.70 18.30
C MET A 798 -21.35 -19.77 19.16
N SER A 799 -21.41 -20.40 20.34
CA SER A 799 -20.25 -20.53 21.24
C SER A 799 -19.16 -21.43 20.67
N HIS A 800 -19.50 -22.33 19.74
CA HIS A 800 -18.56 -23.14 18.97
C HIS A 800 -18.02 -22.43 17.72
N GLY A 801 -18.28 -21.13 17.56
CA GLY A 801 -17.80 -20.33 16.42
C GLY A 801 -18.52 -20.64 15.10
N ARG A 802 -19.70 -21.28 15.17
CA ARG A 802 -20.53 -21.55 13.98
C ARG A 802 -21.45 -20.35 13.73
N ARG A 803 -21.59 -19.95 12.47
CA ARG A 803 -22.56 -18.91 12.08
C ARG A 803 -23.95 -19.53 12.01
N VAL A 804 -24.85 -19.09 12.89
CA VAL A 804 -26.22 -19.62 13.00
C VAL A 804 -27.19 -18.66 12.32
N LEU A 805 -28.03 -19.19 11.44
CA LEU A 805 -29.12 -18.46 10.81
C LEU A 805 -30.45 -19.08 11.22
N ALA A 806 -31.37 -18.23 11.67
CA ALA A 806 -32.75 -18.64 11.86
C ALA A 806 -33.52 -18.48 10.53
N MET A 807 -34.46 -19.38 10.29
CA MET A 807 -35.30 -19.42 9.09
C MET A 807 -36.77 -19.40 9.49
N ALA A 808 -37.58 -18.70 8.71
CA ALA A 808 -39.02 -18.60 8.90
C ALA A 808 -39.74 -18.49 7.55
N VAL A 809 -40.94 -19.05 7.46
CA VAL A 809 -41.82 -18.95 6.28
C VAL A 809 -43.21 -18.52 6.73
N ARG A 810 -43.90 -17.76 5.87
CA ARG A 810 -45.31 -17.41 6.02
C ARG A 810 -46.05 -17.57 4.70
#